data_AF-A0A8J3C643-F1
#
_entry.id   AF-A0A8J3C643-F1
#
_cell.length_a   1.000
_cell.length_b   1.000
_cell.length_c   1.000
_cell.angle_alpha   90.00
_cell.angle_beta   90.00
_cell.angle_gamma   90.00
#
_symmetry.space_group_name_H-M   'P 1'
#
loop_
_entity.id
_entity.type
_entity.pdbx_description
1 polymer ?
#
loop_
_entity_poly.entity_id
_entity_poly.type
_entity_poly.pdbx_seq_one_letter_code
_entity_poly.pdbx_strand_id
1 'polypeptide(L)'
;MPQQFAAPRRPRLSRGVAVAVVALLGLAAPIPADPALAAQPVPDDLTVATDRAGAVAALVSGGDTLSDAAEYALTGDQADMDAFLDSGQFEARAQDRRIAVETVMAAAGPATVEAGEQALAGTDADVEAFLDGGFRPALMVDMRVTVSDIIAVGGPATVDAGQAALAAGGDALQTFLETGQIQAQVEDNRIAVAALIESGGDEVQSAGAEALRGTAEDVAEFLDRGFAVAQARDDETLSITQLLAQADQAQQTARRETLQAQEASERAVTAARLARDAAERAADETEAAQDSARKAASAAGRAADAALRAASAARDAVSAARAANNAARVASNAAARAGAAAAAAGGAASDAYHAAADAATDENKAAAAAAAAVKARGIAQAAEAASAAAGAAGDAADAAASAIASVRSAVTNAQRAASAAERAGAQANISETEAAKARAAAARARRLATVADAAADKTETLARRAAAAARQARDYAADAAQHARNAADAADEAAEHAGEADRAATESEKHAQAAAVAADTATQAAAQAVEVEQLARQAEADELQSQTSEAVAEAAEQREKELATPAELPEDVPELERVDAGTAQLLAAASAPDAADADVLDKGRRAAVELTRTGGQWTRVAAQNALAGGIEDMRSFLAEGREVAAEQDDRERVRILADETDKPAQRAAAEAVLSGSHAEVTAFLKYPDYDTKALDDRVAVADLISAGGPATKSAGKAALRAGPQAVHEFLRAGQYAAAEQDKRIVVADLVENGGPEVESAGKIALSGTRESVVHFIDVVQYRAAVRDLDTQIHAATIHQYVLEAQSAASTAQADASYAEQVAATARQASDDADAAAAAARQSADAAAVYASQAKQSAAAAKSAANSAANSAAVARNAANSARAAAARAQSSANRATASAVRARDSANRAQGYAAQAKQSALDAGESVEVAVQAAQDALKQWVLLKEQDELLTPEQIFFGPPPDGEARQTFPSDARAPGNGIIIFRLFISDKYFYCDVGVPCGKGDGRTFSNEAGAGYRVNLAWNTETGELSFSASPSCTIYFCVDPHPIGEGNDLTGVHGGNGSLEFDISSQSGVGFLPYINQHIKINIGSDTVVSIKGDPYPDFEVVQFKGGATTGTDLARARHYGPLGPAWQLNDFTDDREEEWRNGFSNHDSTLELYRLRQEYCPIMPQLASCRNY
;
A
#
# COMPACT_ATOMS: atom_id res chain seq x y z
N MET A 1 2.72 -53.07 -13.03
CA MET A 1 2.82 -54.20 -12.08
C MET A 1 1.99 -53.90 -10.84
N PRO A 2 1.27 -54.84 -10.21
CA PRO A 2 0.76 -56.11 -10.75
C PRO A 2 -0.71 -56.40 -10.34
N GLN A 3 -1.55 -56.88 -11.27
CA GLN A 3 -2.54 -57.90 -10.98
C GLN A 3 -2.57 -58.86 -12.18
N GLN A 4 -2.16 -60.10 -11.91
CA GLN A 4 -2.06 -61.20 -12.85
C GLN A 4 -3.46 -61.77 -13.11
N PHE A 5 -3.96 -61.66 -14.34
CA PHE A 5 -5.05 -62.49 -14.82
C PHE A 5 -4.46 -63.61 -15.69
N ALA A 6 -4.59 -64.84 -15.20
CA ALA A 6 -4.20 -66.05 -15.89
C ALA A 6 -5.13 -66.30 -17.09
N ALA A 7 -4.57 -66.41 -18.28
CA ALA A 7 -5.27 -66.85 -19.48
C ALA A 7 -5.62 -68.36 -19.38
N PRO A 8 -6.80 -68.80 -19.85
CA PRO A 8 -7.15 -70.21 -19.86
C PRO A 8 -6.37 -70.95 -20.94
N ARG A 9 -5.72 -72.05 -20.57
CA ARG A 9 -5.06 -72.99 -21.49
C ARG A 9 -6.12 -73.62 -22.40
N ARG A 10 -6.01 -73.38 -23.72
CA ARG A 10 -6.75 -74.13 -24.76
C ARG A 10 -6.28 -75.59 -24.76
N PRO A 11 -7.19 -76.59 -24.84
CA PRO A 11 -6.81 -77.99 -24.93
C PRO A 11 -6.26 -78.27 -26.34
N ARG A 12 -5.07 -78.84 -26.41
CA ARG A 12 -4.51 -79.42 -27.64
C ARG A 12 -5.32 -80.68 -27.97
N LEU A 13 -6.20 -80.60 -28.97
CA LEU A 13 -6.76 -81.77 -29.62
C LEU A 13 -5.62 -82.45 -30.38
N SER A 14 -5.34 -83.69 -29.98
CA SER A 14 -4.39 -84.60 -30.60
C SER A 14 -4.86 -84.91 -32.04
N ARG A 15 -4.29 -84.20 -33.01
CA ARG A 15 -4.20 -84.63 -34.42
C ARG A 15 -3.26 -85.83 -34.46
N GLY A 16 -3.82 -87.03 -34.47
CA GLY A 16 -3.07 -88.28 -34.56
C GLY A 16 -4.04 -89.44 -34.47
N VAL A 17 -4.05 -90.28 -35.50
CA VAL A 17 -4.97 -91.41 -35.77
C VAL A 17 -6.16 -91.02 -36.65
N ALA A 18 -5.92 -90.83 -37.95
CA ALA A 18 -6.99 -90.93 -38.97
C ALA A 18 -6.53 -91.19 -40.43
N VAL A 19 -5.25 -91.49 -40.71
CA VAL A 19 -4.76 -91.60 -42.12
C VAL A 19 -4.28 -93.01 -42.51
N ALA A 20 -4.32 -94.01 -41.62
CA ALA A 20 -3.72 -95.32 -41.90
C ALA A 20 -4.64 -96.38 -42.56
N VAL A 21 -5.75 -96.01 -43.22
CA VAL A 21 -6.69 -97.01 -43.80
C VAL A 21 -6.84 -96.95 -45.32
N VAL A 22 -6.33 -95.92 -46.03
CA VAL A 22 -6.53 -95.82 -47.50
C VAL A 22 -5.36 -96.40 -48.33
N ALA A 23 -4.24 -96.77 -47.70
CA ALA A 23 -3.04 -97.20 -48.43
C ALA A 23 -2.99 -98.68 -48.89
N LEU A 24 -4.07 -99.46 -48.75
CA LEU A 24 -4.06 -100.90 -49.05
C LEU A 24 -4.98 -101.35 -50.20
N LEU A 25 -5.66 -100.44 -50.91
CA LEU A 25 -6.55 -100.81 -52.03
C LEU A 25 -6.11 -100.29 -53.41
N GLY A 26 -4.91 -99.70 -53.53
CA GLY A 26 -4.40 -99.11 -54.79
C GLY A 26 -3.60 -100.04 -55.71
N LEU A 27 -3.42 -101.32 -55.38
CA LEU A 27 -2.69 -102.30 -56.20
C LEU A 27 -3.59 -103.46 -56.59
N ALA A 28 -4.68 -103.16 -57.30
CA ALA A 28 -5.37 -104.14 -58.12
C ALA A 28 -5.76 -103.43 -59.43
N ALA A 29 -4.93 -103.63 -60.47
CA ALA A 29 -5.38 -103.34 -61.82
C ALA A 29 -6.70 -104.12 -62.06
N PRO A 30 -7.69 -103.54 -62.75
CA PRO A 30 -8.89 -104.26 -63.13
C PRO A 30 -8.46 -105.39 -64.07
N ILE A 31 -8.44 -106.62 -63.58
CA ILE A 31 -8.50 -107.79 -64.46
C ILE A 31 -9.86 -107.65 -65.16
N PRO A 32 -9.94 -107.51 -66.50
CA PRO A 32 -11.21 -107.61 -67.17
C PRO A 32 -11.77 -109.00 -66.85
N ALA A 33 -12.83 -109.02 -66.04
CA ALA A 33 -13.61 -110.21 -65.79
C ALA A 33 -14.35 -110.54 -67.08
N ASP A 34 -13.68 -111.26 -67.98
CA ASP A 34 -14.34 -111.92 -69.09
C ASP A 34 -15.19 -113.05 -68.48
N PRO A 35 -16.54 -113.03 -68.58
CA PRO A 35 -17.43 -113.95 -67.85
C PRO A 35 -17.38 -115.41 -68.37
N ALA A 36 -16.43 -115.72 -69.25
CA ALA A 36 -16.33 -116.99 -69.96
C ALA A 36 -15.28 -117.97 -69.39
N LEU A 37 -14.51 -117.60 -68.35
CA LEU A 37 -13.56 -118.51 -67.68
C LEU A 37 -13.96 -118.94 -66.27
N ALA A 38 -15.01 -118.36 -65.70
CA ALA A 38 -15.59 -118.75 -64.40
C ALA A 38 -16.66 -119.84 -64.56
N ALA A 39 -16.33 -120.94 -65.25
CA ALA A 39 -17.07 -122.20 -65.23
C ALA A 39 -16.28 -123.27 -66.00
N GLN A 40 -15.05 -123.54 -65.58
CA GLN A 40 -14.51 -124.87 -65.77
C GLN A 40 -14.18 -125.40 -64.37
N PRO A 41 -14.74 -126.56 -63.97
CA PRO A 41 -14.21 -127.24 -62.80
C PRO A 41 -12.72 -127.43 -63.08
N VAL A 42 -11.84 -126.99 -62.17
CA VAL A 42 -10.48 -127.50 -62.14
C VAL A 42 -10.66 -129.01 -62.13
N PRO A 43 -10.22 -129.75 -63.16
CA PRO A 43 -10.36 -131.19 -63.15
C PRO A 43 -9.66 -131.68 -61.87
N ASP A 44 -10.32 -132.56 -61.12
CA ASP A 44 -9.77 -133.40 -60.02
C ASP A 44 -8.62 -134.33 -60.50
N ASP A 45 -7.98 -133.96 -61.61
CA ASP A 45 -7.02 -134.70 -62.41
C ASP A 45 -5.92 -133.74 -62.93
N LEU A 46 -5.38 -132.87 -62.07
CA LEU A 46 -3.96 -132.54 -62.25
C LEU A 46 -3.21 -133.80 -61.82
N THR A 47 -3.11 -134.72 -62.79
CA THR A 47 -2.52 -136.05 -62.70
C THR A 47 -1.42 -136.02 -61.67
N VAL A 48 -1.60 -136.81 -60.60
CA VAL A 48 -0.48 -137.25 -59.76
C VAL A 48 0.68 -137.51 -60.71
N ALA A 49 1.78 -136.78 -60.53
CA ALA A 49 2.94 -136.95 -61.37
C ALA A 49 3.34 -138.42 -61.25
N THR A 50 3.24 -139.15 -62.37
CA THR A 50 3.57 -140.58 -62.44
C THR A 50 4.88 -140.82 -63.19
N ASP A 51 5.41 -139.77 -63.81
CA ASP A 51 6.68 -139.73 -64.52
C ASP A 51 7.30 -138.32 -64.48
N ARG A 52 8.47 -138.18 -65.13
CA ARG A 52 9.21 -136.91 -65.21
C ARG A 52 8.43 -135.81 -65.96
N ALA A 53 7.58 -136.16 -66.93
CA ALA A 53 6.72 -135.20 -67.62
C ALA A 53 5.64 -134.64 -66.68
N GLY A 54 5.08 -135.49 -65.81
CA GLY A 54 4.19 -135.07 -64.72
C GLY A 54 4.88 -134.14 -63.73
N ALA A 55 6.18 -134.33 -63.43
CA ALA A 55 6.94 -133.40 -62.62
C ALA A 55 7.14 -132.04 -63.32
N VAL A 56 7.35 -132.00 -64.64
CA VAL A 56 7.37 -130.73 -65.40
C VAL A 56 6.01 -130.03 -65.34
N ALA A 57 4.91 -130.77 -65.47
CA ALA A 57 3.58 -130.20 -65.32
C ALA A 57 3.38 -129.60 -63.91
N ALA A 58 3.89 -130.26 -62.86
CA ALA A 58 3.87 -129.75 -61.49
C ALA A 58 4.74 -128.48 -61.31
N LEU A 59 5.89 -128.38 -61.99
CA LEU A 59 6.73 -127.17 -62.01
C LEU A 59 6.03 -125.95 -62.65
N VAL A 60 5.19 -126.20 -63.65
CA VAL A 60 4.53 -125.12 -64.43
C VAL A 60 3.20 -124.69 -63.81
N SER A 61 2.46 -125.64 -63.24
CA SER A 61 1.07 -125.43 -62.79
C SER A 61 0.87 -125.55 -61.28
N GLY A 62 1.90 -125.96 -60.54
CA GLY A 62 1.86 -126.05 -59.08
C GLY A 62 2.01 -124.69 -58.40
N GLY A 63 1.55 -124.58 -57.15
CA GLY A 63 1.92 -123.45 -56.30
C GLY A 63 3.42 -123.48 -55.99
N ASP A 64 3.92 -122.45 -55.30
CA ASP A 64 5.35 -122.25 -55.08
C ASP A 64 6.04 -123.49 -54.50
N THR A 65 5.44 -124.13 -53.49
CA THR A 65 6.00 -125.31 -52.84
C THR A 65 6.00 -126.53 -53.77
N LEU A 66 4.92 -126.77 -54.51
CA LEU A 66 4.85 -127.86 -55.47
C LEU A 66 5.82 -127.64 -56.64
N SER A 67 5.92 -126.41 -57.12
CA SER A 67 6.84 -126.03 -58.18
C SER A 67 8.29 -126.18 -57.75
N ASP A 68 8.65 -125.78 -56.54
CA ASP A 68 9.99 -125.94 -55.98
C ASP A 68 10.34 -127.42 -55.75
N ALA A 69 9.40 -128.21 -55.22
CA ALA A 69 9.58 -129.64 -55.04
C ALA A 69 9.77 -130.36 -56.40
N ALA A 70 9.02 -129.93 -57.42
CA ALA A 70 9.14 -130.44 -58.78
C ALA A 70 10.47 -130.01 -59.42
N GLU A 71 10.91 -128.76 -59.25
CA GLU A 71 12.22 -128.28 -59.70
C GLU A 71 13.36 -129.11 -59.09
N TYR A 72 13.31 -129.30 -57.77
CA TYR A 72 14.30 -130.09 -57.05
C TYR A 72 14.38 -131.52 -57.62
N ALA A 73 13.23 -132.16 -57.84
CA ALA A 73 13.15 -133.49 -58.43
C ALA A 73 13.64 -133.53 -59.89
N LEU A 74 13.32 -132.51 -60.68
CA LEU A 74 13.68 -132.44 -62.09
C LEU A 74 15.18 -132.28 -62.27
N THR A 75 15.81 -131.45 -61.43
CA THR A 75 17.25 -131.15 -61.48
C THR A 75 18.12 -132.14 -60.71
N GLY A 76 17.54 -132.91 -59.78
CA GLY A 76 18.19 -133.95 -58.99
C GLY A 76 18.45 -135.28 -59.71
N ASP A 77 18.85 -136.30 -58.93
CA ASP A 77 19.10 -137.64 -59.43
C ASP A 77 17.79 -138.47 -59.58
N GLN A 78 17.91 -139.76 -59.93
CA GLN A 78 16.72 -140.59 -60.10
C GLN A 78 15.99 -140.86 -58.77
N ALA A 79 16.71 -140.90 -57.65
CA ALA A 79 16.09 -141.11 -56.34
C ALA A 79 15.30 -139.86 -55.90
N ASP A 80 15.79 -138.66 -56.23
CA ASP A 80 15.04 -137.41 -55.98
C ASP A 80 13.73 -137.37 -56.79
N MET A 81 13.77 -137.81 -58.05
CA MET A 81 12.57 -137.94 -58.88
C MET A 81 11.60 -138.98 -58.31
N ASP A 82 12.07 -140.17 -57.96
CA ASP A 82 11.22 -141.22 -57.38
C ASP A 82 10.57 -140.76 -56.07
N ALA A 83 11.31 -140.06 -55.20
CA ALA A 83 10.80 -139.51 -53.94
C ALA A 83 9.69 -138.46 -54.15
N PHE A 84 9.84 -137.61 -55.16
CA PHE A 84 8.82 -136.63 -55.53
C PHE A 84 7.54 -137.31 -56.05
N LEU A 85 7.68 -138.30 -56.93
CA LEU A 85 6.55 -139.03 -57.49
C LEU A 85 5.80 -139.84 -56.43
N ASP A 86 6.51 -140.48 -55.50
CA ASP A 86 5.91 -141.34 -54.47
C ASP A 86 5.15 -140.56 -53.40
N SER A 87 5.75 -139.49 -52.85
CA SER A 87 5.16 -138.75 -51.72
C SER A 87 5.36 -137.24 -51.77
N GLY A 88 6.49 -136.75 -52.28
CA GLY A 88 6.86 -135.33 -52.19
C GLY A 88 5.84 -134.38 -52.84
N GLN A 89 5.23 -134.76 -53.96
CA GLN A 89 4.22 -133.94 -54.63
C GLN A 89 2.94 -133.73 -53.81
N PHE A 90 2.57 -134.68 -52.95
CA PHE A 90 1.35 -134.58 -52.14
C PHE A 90 1.56 -133.66 -50.94
N GLU A 91 2.73 -133.77 -50.29
CA GLU A 91 3.11 -132.89 -49.18
C GLU A 91 3.22 -131.43 -49.65
N ALA A 92 3.85 -131.20 -50.81
CA ALA A 92 4.01 -129.86 -51.37
C ALA A 92 2.66 -129.21 -51.75
N ARG A 93 1.72 -129.99 -52.33
CA ARG A 93 0.35 -129.51 -52.61
C ARG A 93 -0.41 -129.12 -51.35
N ALA A 94 -0.29 -129.90 -50.28
CA ALA A 94 -0.93 -129.59 -49.01
C ALA A 94 -0.37 -128.28 -48.42
N GLN A 95 0.93 -128.05 -48.55
CA GLN A 95 1.59 -126.83 -48.09
C GLN A 95 1.16 -125.60 -48.90
N ASP A 96 1.08 -125.69 -50.23
CA ASP A 96 0.61 -124.58 -51.08
C ASP A 96 -0.81 -124.15 -50.72
N ARG A 97 -1.70 -125.11 -50.47
CA ARG A 97 -3.07 -124.83 -50.04
C ARG A 97 -3.09 -124.10 -48.69
N ARG A 98 -2.22 -124.49 -47.74
CA ARG A 98 -2.10 -123.80 -46.45
C ARG A 98 -1.58 -122.37 -46.62
N ILE A 99 -0.57 -122.16 -47.46
CA ILE A 99 -0.05 -120.82 -47.78
C ILE A 99 -1.13 -119.94 -48.45
N ALA A 100 -1.96 -120.52 -49.33
CA ALA A 100 -3.06 -119.79 -49.96
C ALA A 100 -4.08 -119.30 -48.91
N VAL A 101 -4.35 -120.10 -47.87
CA VAL A 101 -5.19 -119.66 -46.74
C VAL A 101 -4.53 -118.50 -45.98
N GLU A 102 -3.24 -118.61 -45.66
CA GLU A 102 -2.48 -117.53 -44.99
C GLU A 102 -2.48 -116.22 -45.80
N THR A 103 -2.43 -116.33 -47.13
CA THR A 103 -2.49 -115.16 -48.03
C THR A 103 -3.85 -114.49 -47.98
N VAL A 104 -4.94 -115.28 -48.01
CA VAL A 104 -6.29 -114.74 -47.82
C VAL A 104 -6.42 -114.08 -46.45
N MET A 105 -5.86 -114.68 -45.39
CA MET A 105 -5.87 -114.10 -44.05
C MET A 105 -5.11 -112.78 -43.96
N ALA A 106 -3.95 -112.67 -44.61
CA ALA A 106 -3.12 -111.45 -44.57
C ALA A 106 -3.83 -110.23 -45.18
N ALA A 107 -4.72 -110.45 -46.14
CA ALA A 107 -5.50 -109.41 -46.81
C ALA A 107 -6.89 -109.20 -46.21
N ALA A 108 -7.28 -109.97 -45.19
CA ALA A 108 -8.64 -110.00 -44.67
C ALA A 108 -8.74 -109.49 -43.22
N GLY A 109 -9.98 -109.23 -42.79
CA GLY A 109 -10.25 -108.78 -41.44
C GLY A 109 -10.28 -109.91 -40.41
N PRO A 110 -10.47 -109.57 -39.12
CA PRO A 110 -10.37 -110.51 -38.01
C PRO A 110 -11.26 -111.75 -38.14
N ALA A 111 -12.48 -111.62 -38.67
CA ALA A 111 -13.39 -112.75 -38.80
C ALA A 111 -12.89 -113.75 -39.86
N THR A 112 -12.37 -113.25 -40.99
CA THR A 112 -11.79 -114.09 -42.04
C THR A 112 -10.48 -114.72 -41.60
N VAL A 113 -9.66 -113.98 -40.83
CA VAL A 113 -8.45 -114.52 -40.18
C VAL A 113 -8.82 -115.68 -39.26
N GLU A 114 -9.82 -115.51 -38.37
CA GLU A 114 -10.27 -116.57 -37.47
C GLU A 114 -10.78 -117.81 -38.25
N ALA A 115 -11.56 -117.60 -39.32
CA ALA A 115 -12.01 -118.70 -40.18
C ALA A 115 -10.84 -119.41 -40.89
N GLY A 116 -9.81 -118.67 -41.28
CA GLY A 116 -8.59 -119.22 -41.88
C GLY A 116 -7.73 -119.99 -40.87
N GLU A 117 -7.58 -119.49 -39.64
CA GLU A 117 -6.91 -120.21 -38.55
C GLU A 117 -7.60 -121.55 -38.24
N GLN A 118 -8.94 -121.56 -38.23
CA GLN A 118 -9.71 -122.80 -38.05
C GLN A 118 -9.47 -123.79 -39.20
N ALA A 119 -9.42 -123.32 -40.44
CA ALA A 119 -9.12 -124.15 -41.60
C ALA A 119 -7.68 -124.71 -41.54
N LEU A 120 -6.69 -123.90 -41.18
CA LEU A 120 -5.29 -124.31 -41.04
C LEU A 120 -5.06 -125.31 -39.89
N ALA A 121 -5.81 -125.18 -38.79
CA ALA A 121 -5.76 -126.14 -37.68
C ALA A 121 -6.43 -127.49 -38.02
N GLY A 122 -7.22 -127.54 -39.10
CA GLY A 122 -7.94 -128.71 -39.57
C GLY A 122 -7.13 -129.63 -40.49
N THR A 123 -7.86 -130.49 -41.19
CA THR A 123 -7.36 -131.39 -42.22
C THR A 123 -7.14 -130.64 -43.55
N ASP A 124 -6.42 -131.24 -44.50
CA ASP A 124 -6.22 -130.60 -45.80
C ASP A 124 -7.54 -130.41 -46.58
N ALA A 125 -8.57 -131.21 -46.29
CA ALA A 125 -9.92 -131.01 -46.80
C ALA A 125 -10.60 -129.76 -46.19
N ASP A 126 -10.27 -129.39 -44.95
CA ASP A 126 -10.78 -128.16 -44.31
C ASP A 126 -10.11 -126.91 -44.90
N VAL A 127 -8.82 -127.00 -45.20
CA VAL A 127 -8.06 -125.97 -45.95
C VAL A 127 -8.66 -125.78 -47.35
N GLU A 128 -8.91 -126.87 -48.08
CA GLU A 128 -9.52 -126.84 -49.41
C GLU A 128 -10.95 -126.27 -49.38
N ALA A 129 -11.79 -126.69 -48.42
CA ALA A 129 -13.14 -126.14 -48.26
C ALA A 129 -13.15 -124.65 -47.93
N PHE A 130 -12.15 -124.16 -47.19
CA PHE A 130 -11.98 -122.72 -46.95
C PHE A 130 -11.66 -121.99 -48.24
N LEU A 131 -10.70 -122.48 -49.04
CA LEU A 131 -10.30 -121.88 -50.32
C LEU A 131 -11.43 -121.92 -51.36
N ASP A 132 -12.25 -122.97 -51.35
CA ASP A 132 -13.44 -123.15 -52.21
C ASP A 132 -14.64 -122.28 -51.77
N GLY A 133 -14.36 -121.13 -51.16
CA GLY A 133 -15.36 -120.12 -50.81
C GLY A 133 -15.89 -120.18 -49.38
N GLY A 134 -15.36 -121.07 -48.52
CA GLY A 134 -15.69 -121.12 -47.10
C GLY A 134 -15.35 -119.83 -46.34
N PHE A 135 -14.42 -119.02 -46.83
CA PHE A 135 -14.05 -117.72 -46.24
C PHE A 135 -15.09 -116.60 -46.44
N ARG A 136 -15.97 -116.70 -47.45
CA ARG A 136 -16.86 -115.59 -47.88
C ARG A 136 -17.80 -115.06 -46.77
N PRO A 137 -18.43 -115.90 -45.93
CA PRO A 137 -19.28 -115.40 -44.85
C PRO A 137 -18.49 -114.56 -43.83
N ALA A 138 -17.26 -114.95 -43.54
CA ALA A 138 -16.38 -114.23 -42.63
C ALA A 138 -15.92 -112.89 -43.22
N LEU A 139 -15.59 -112.85 -44.52
CA LEU A 139 -15.29 -111.62 -45.24
C LEU A 139 -16.45 -110.61 -45.19
N MET A 140 -17.70 -111.09 -45.24
CA MET A 140 -18.86 -110.20 -45.12
C MET A 140 -19.03 -109.61 -43.72
N VAL A 141 -18.58 -110.32 -42.68
CA VAL A 141 -18.54 -109.76 -41.32
C VAL A 141 -17.51 -108.64 -41.26
N ASP A 142 -16.31 -108.86 -41.81
CA ASP A 142 -15.25 -107.87 -41.84
C ASP A 142 -15.66 -106.61 -42.62
N MET A 143 -16.26 -106.76 -43.81
CA MET A 143 -16.77 -105.62 -44.57
C MET A 143 -17.82 -104.81 -43.80
N ARG A 144 -18.73 -105.46 -43.05
CA ARG A 144 -19.71 -104.76 -42.21
C ARG A 144 -19.03 -103.99 -41.07
N VAL A 145 -17.96 -104.52 -40.50
CA VAL A 145 -17.17 -103.82 -39.47
C VAL A 145 -16.49 -102.60 -40.09
N THR A 146 -15.79 -102.74 -41.22
CA THR A 146 -15.13 -101.62 -41.89
C THR A 146 -16.11 -100.51 -42.27
N VAL A 147 -17.29 -100.85 -42.81
CA VAL A 147 -18.33 -99.84 -43.10
C VAL A 147 -18.84 -99.19 -41.81
N SER A 148 -18.98 -99.94 -40.71
CA SER A 148 -19.40 -99.39 -39.42
C SER A 148 -18.34 -98.43 -38.84
N ASP A 149 -17.05 -98.73 -39.01
CA ASP A 149 -15.95 -97.87 -38.59
C ASP A 149 -15.93 -96.56 -39.40
N ILE A 150 -16.18 -96.64 -40.72
CA ILE A 150 -16.34 -95.45 -41.59
C ILE A 150 -17.54 -94.60 -41.14
N ILE A 151 -18.69 -95.22 -40.84
CA ILE A 151 -19.87 -94.51 -40.31
C ILE A 151 -19.55 -93.82 -38.97
N ALA A 152 -18.73 -94.44 -38.12
CA ALA A 152 -18.43 -93.90 -36.79
C ALA A 152 -17.65 -92.58 -36.83
N VAL A 153 -16.89 -92.34 -37.89
CA VAL A 153 -16.06 -91.13 -38.07
C VAL A 153 -16.53 -90.22 -39.21
N GLY A 154 -17.43 -90.71 -40.07
CA GLY A 154 -17.95 -89.99 -41.22
C GLY A 154 -18.98 -88.90 -40.87
N GLY A 155 -19.16 -87.95 -41.80
CA GLY A 155 -20.19 -86.93 -41.69
C GLY A 155 -21.59 -87.46 -42.06
N PRO A 156 -22.63 -86.59 -42.01
CA PRO A 156 -24.02 -87.00 -42.26
C PRO A 156 -24.23 -87.78 -43.56
N ALA A 157 -23.62 -87.35 -44.68
CA ALA A 157 -23.74 -88.03 -45.96
C ALA A 157 -23.04 -89.40 -45.95
N THR A 158 -21.86 -89.50 -45.32
CA THR A 158 -21.12 -90.76 -45.17
C THR A 158 -21.86 -91.75 -44.27
N VAL A 159 -22.48 -91.26 -43.19
CA VAL A 159 -23.34 -92.05 -42.30
C VAL A 159 -24.54 -92.60 -43.06
N ASP A 160 -25.25 -91.75 -43.81
CA ASP A 160 -26.45 -92.16 -44.57
C ASP A 160 -26.10 -93.21 -45.64
N ALA A 161 -25.02 -92.97 -46.41
CA ALA A 161 -24.56 -93.89 -47.44
C ALA A 161 -24.06 -95.22 -46.86
N GLY A 162 -23.30 -95.18 -45.75
CA GLY A 162 -22.82 -96.39 -45.06
C GLY A 162 -23.97 -97.21 -44.44
N GLN A 163 -24.96 -96.55 -43.82
CA GLN A 163 -26.14 -97.23 -43.27
C GLN A 163 -26.96 -97.90 -44.37
N ALA A 164 -27.11 -97.24 -45.52
CA ALA A 164 -27.75 -97.83 -46.69
C ALA A 164 -26.99 -99.09 -47.16
N ALA A 165 -25.66 -99.05 -47.19
CA ALA A 165 -24.82 -100.20 -47.54
C ALA A 165 -24.94 -101.35 -46.52
N LEU A 166 -24.93 -101.07 -45.21
CA LEU A 166 -25.13 -102.07 -44.14
C LEU A 166 -26.50 -102.75 -44.20
N ALA A 167 -27.54 -101.97 -44.53
CA ALA A 167 -28.92 -102.46 -44.67
C ALA A 167 -29.08 -103.36 -45.91
N ALA A 168 -28.45 -102.99 -47.03
CA ALA A 168 -28.50 -103.76 -48.27
C ALA A 168 -27.62 -105.03 -48.22
N GLY A 169 -26.43 -104.97 -47.61
CA GLY A 169 -25.48 -106.08 -47.55
C GLY A 169 -24.92 -106.51 -48.92
N GLY A 170 -24.13 -107.59 -48.93
CA GLY A 170 -23.55 -108.15 -50.17
C GLY A 170 -22.75 -107.11 -50.96
N ASP A 171 -22.95 -107.06 -52.28
CA ASP A 171 -22.25 -106.14 -53.20
C ASP A 171 -22.39 -104.66 -52.82
N ALA A 172 -23.42 -104.26 -52.06
CA ALA A 172 -23.59 -102.88 -51.62
C ALA A 172 -22.51 -102.44 -50.62
N LEU A 173 -22.00 -103.37 -49.79
CA LEU A 173 -20.87 -103.08 -48.89
C LEU A 173 -19.60 -102.85 -49.69
N GLN A 174 -19.35 -103.68 -50.69
CA GLN A 174 -18.20 -103.56 -51.57
C GLN A 174 -18.24 -102.25 -52.36
N THR A 175 -19.36 -101.95 -53.03
CA THR A 175 -19.51 -100.69 -53.80
C THR A 175 -19.31 -99.44 -52.93
N PHE A 176 -19.80 -99.45 -51.69
CA PHE A 176 -19.57 -98.35 -50.75
C PHE A 176 -18.08 -98.21 -50.39
N LEU A 177 -17.41 -99.33 -50.06
CA LEU A 177 -15.98 -99.33 -49.73
C LEU A 177 -15.10 -98.93 -50.92
N GLU A 178 -15.49 -99.26 -52.15
CA GLU A 178 -14.71 -98.92 -53.35
C GLU A 178 -14.90 -97.46 -53.78
N THR A 179 -16.13 -96.96 -53.80
CA THR A 179 -16.43 -95.64 -54.40
C THR A 179 -17.43 -94.79 -53.61
N GLY A 180 -18.42 -95.41 -52.97
CA GLY A 180 -19.51 -94.69 -52.29
C GLY A 180 -19.04 -93.82 -51.12
N GLN A 181 -18.06 -94.28 -50.34
CA GLN A 181 -17.52 -93.50 -49.21
C GLN A 181 -16.85 -92.20 -49.66
N ILE A 182 -16.19 -92.19 -50.82
CA ILE A 182 -15.48 -91.02 -51.34
C ILE A 182 -16.50 -89.96 -51.77
N GLN A 183 -17.55 -90.36 -52.49
CA GLN A 183 -18.61 -89.44 -52.91
C GLN A 183 -19.34 -88.83 -51.72
N ALA A 184 -19.62 -89.64 -50.70
CA ALA A 184 -20.26 -89.18 -49.48
C ALA A 184 -19.38 -88.20 -48.69
N GLN A 185 -18.07 -88.46 -48.62
CA GLN A 185 -17.10 -87.55 -48.00
C GLN A 185 -17.01 -86.19 -48.72
N VAL A 186 -17.13 -86.16 -50.05
CA VAL A 186 -17.15 -84.90 -50.81
C VAL A 186 -18.37 -84.05 -50.44
N GLU A 187 -19.54 -84.67 -50.27
CA GLU A 187 -20.75 -83.98 -49.82
C GLU A 187 -20.61 -83.47 -48.39
N ASP A 188 -20.07 -84.30 -47.48
CA ASP A 188 -19.77 -83.90 -46.11
C ASP A 188 -18.82 -82.69 -46.05
N ASN A 189 -17.79 -82.67 -46.89
CA ASN A 189 -16.86 -81.53 -47.00
C ASN A 189 -17.58 -80.26 -47.46
N ARG A 190 -18.48 -80.34 -48.45
CA ARG A 190 -19.27 -79.18 -48.91
C ARG A 190 -20.21 -78.67 -47.80
N ILE A 191 -20.84 -79.57 -47.05
CA ILE A 191 -21.66 -79.21 -45.88
C ILE A 191 -20.81 -78.53 -44.81
N ALA A 192 -19.61 -79.05 -44.52
CA ALA A 192 -18.69 -78.46 -43.56
C ALA A 192 -18.28 -77.04 -43.95
N VAL A 193 -17.93 -76.81 -45.22
CA VAL A 193 -17.62 -75.46 -45.72
C VAL A 193 -18.82 -74.52 -45.62
N ALA A 194 -20.02 -74.98 -45.98
CA ALA A 194 -21.24 -74.17 -45.87
C ALA A 194 -21.52 -73.73 -44.41
N ALA A 195 -21.29 -74.61 -43.44
CA ALA A 195 -21.43 -74.28 -42.02
C ALA A 195 -20.35 -73.28 -41.52
N LEU A 196 -19.12 -73.38 -42.04
CA LEU A 196 -18.06 -72.41 -41.75
C LEU A 196 -18.37 -71.04 -42.36
N ILE A 197 -18.92 -70.96 -43.56
CA ILE A 197 -19.39 -69.70 -44.17
C ILE A 197 -20.47 -69.05 -43.30
N GLU A 198 -21.45 -69.82 -42.80
CA GLU A 198 -22.54 -69.28 -41.99
C GLU A 198 -22.06 -68.65 -40.67
N SER A 199 -20.96 -69.16 -40.12
CA SER A 199 -20.43 -68.74 -38.81
C SER A 199 -19.15 -67.87 -38.88
N GLY A 200 -18.52 -67.78 -40.05
CA GLY A 200 -17.29 -67.04 -40.29
C GLY A 200 -17.51 -65.56 -40.60
N GLY A 201 -16.44 -64.76 -40.52
CA GLY A 201 -16.45 -63.37 -40.95
C GLY A 201 -16.38 -63.23 -42.47
N ASP A 202 -16.17 -62.01 -42.95
CA ASP A 202 -16.25 -61.68 -44.37
C ASP A 202 -15.21 -62.42 -45.21
N GLU A 203 -13.99 -62.62 -44.67
CA GLU A 203 -12.92 -63.34 -45.33
C GLU A 203 -13.23 -64.85 -45.42
N VAL A 204 -13.71 -65.46 -44.32
CA VAL A 204 -14.15 -66.87 -44.33
C VAL A 204 -15.33 -67.09 -45.28
N GLN A 205 -16.28 -66.15 -45.31
CA GLN A 205 -17.42 -66.20 -46.23
C GLN A 205 -16.96 -66.12 -47.69
N SER A 206 -16.07 -65.18 -48.01
CA SER A 206 -15.53 -64.98 -49.36
C SER A 206 -14.76 -66.22 -49.84
N ALA A 207 -13.76 -66.65 -49.08
CA ALA A 207 -12.90 -67.78 -49.41
C ALA A 207 -13.68 -69.11 -49.45
N GLY A 208 -14.60 -69.33 -48.51
CA GLY A 208 -15.46 -70.52 -48.50
C GLY A 208 -16.42 -70.55 -49.69
N ALA A 209 -17.02 -69.41 -50.06
CA ALA A 209 -17.91 -69.32 -51.22
C ALA A 209 -17.16 -69.51 -52.54
N GLU A 210 -15.88 -69.14 -52.61
CA GLU A 210 -15.00 -69.48 -53.72
C GLU A 210 -14.71 -70.98 -53.79
N ALA A 211 -14.34 -71.60 -52.66
CA ALA A 211 -14.11 -73.05 -52.59
C ALA A 211 -15.33 -73.87 -53.00
N LEU A 212 -16.54 -73.49 -52.57
CA LEU A 212 -17.79 -74.16 -52.97
C LEU A 212 -18.17 -74.00 -54.45
N ARG A 213 -17.60 -73.02 -55.16
CA ARG A 213 -17.76 -72.88 -56.62
C ARG A 213 -16.76 -73.74 -57.39
N GLY A 214 -15.76 -74.28 -56.71
CA GLY A 214 -14.71 -75.12 -57.26
C GLY A 214 -15.01 -76.63 -57.24
N THR A 215 -13.94 -77.37 -57.49
CA THR A 215 -13.81 -78.84 -57.49
C THR A 215 -13.84 -79.42 -56.07
N ALA A 216 -13.86 -80.74 -55.94
CA ALA A 216 -13.83 -81.39 -54.61
C ALA A 216 -12.49 -81.11 -53.89
N GLU A 217 -11.43 -81.00 -54.67
CA GLU A 217 -10.09 -80.64 -54.24
C GLU A 217 -10.05 -79.21 -53.68
N ASP A 218 -10.76 -78.26 -54.30
CA ASP A 218 -10.82 -76.87 -53.82
C ASP A 218 -11.54 -76.77 -52.46
N VAL A 219 -12.60 -77.57 -52.26
CA VAL A 219 -13.33 -77.66 -50.98
C VAL A 219 -12.45 -78.30 -49.91
N ALA A 220 -11.73 -79.37 -50.23
CA ALA A 220 -10.81 -80.03 -49.31
C ALA A 220 -9.63 -79.12 -48.92
N GLU A 221 -9.04 -78.41 -49.90
CA GLU A 221 -7.95 -77.46 -49.68
C GLU A 221 -8.38 -76.30 -48.78
N PHE A 222 -9.59 -75.79 -48.96
CA PHE A 222 -10.14 -74.78 -48.06
C PHE A 222 -10.32 -75.32 -46.62
N LEU A 223 -10.85 -76.52 -46.44
CA LEU A 223 -11.00 -77.12 -45.10
C LEU A 223 -9.66 -77.40 -44.42
N ASP A 224 -8.66 -77.80 -45.18
CA ASP A 224 -7.34 -78.16 -44.64
C ASP A 224 -6.53 -76.92 -44.25
N ARG A 225 -6.44 -75.94 -45.16
CA ARG A 225 -5.60 -74.74 -44.98
C ARG A 225 -6.31 -73.40 -45.18
N GLY A 226 -7.24 -73.29 -46.14
CA GLY A 226 -7.84 -71.99 -46.49
C GLY A 226 -8.68 -71.36 -45.37
N PHE A 227 -9.39 -72.17 -44.58
CA PHE A 227 -10.24 -71.70 -43.49
C PHE A 227 -9.42 -71.00 -42.39
N ALA A 228 -8.26 -71.56 -42.01
CA ALA A 228 -7.44 -71.00 -40.95
C ALA A 228 -6.86 -69.63 -41.35
N VAL A 229 -6.45 -69.47 -42.62
CA VAL A 229 -5.97 -68.19 -43.17
C VAL A 229 -7.10 -67.16 -43.18
N ALA A 230 -8.26 -67.52 -43.72
CA ALA A 230 -9.40 -66.62 -43.79
C ALA A 230 -9.88 -66.19 -42.39
N GLN A 231 -9.93 -67.12 -41.42
CA GLN A 231 -10.29 -66.80 -40.04
C GLN A 231 -9.26 -65.87 -39.38
N ALA A 232 -7.96 -66.07 -39.62
CA ALA A 232 -6.91 -65.19 -39.10
C ALA A 232 -7.03 -63.76 -39.66
N ARG A 233 -7.42 -63.62 -40.93
CA ARG A 233 -7.66 -62.31 -41.56
C ARG A 233 -8.93 -61.61 -41.05
N ASP A 234 -9.99 -62.37 -40.75
CA ASP A 234 -11.16 -61.84 -40.04
C ASP A 234 -10.77 -61.31 -38.65
N ASP A 235 -9.97 -62.07 -37.89
CA ASP A 235 -9.48 -61.66 -36.56
C ASP A 235 -8.55 -60.42 -36.63
N GLU A 236 -7.69 -60.33 -37.67
CA GLU A 236 -6.85 -59.16 -37.95
C GLU A 236 -7.69 -57.92 -38.25
N THR A 237 -8.64 -58.04 -39.18
CA THR A 237 -9.56 -56.95 -39.55
C THR A 237 -10.33 -56.46 -38.34
N LEU A 238 -10.88 -57.37 -37.54
CA LEU A 238 -11.60 -57.02 -36.31
C LEU A 238 -10.70 -56.29 -35.32
N SER A 239 -9.48 -56.78 -35.10
CA SER A 239 -8.54 -56.17 -34.15
C SER A 239 -8.13 -54.76 -34.58
N ILE A 240 -7.80 -54.57 -35.86
CA ILE A 240 -7.34 -53.29 -36.39
C ILE A 240 -8.50 -52.28 -36.48
N THR A 241 -9.69 -52.69 -36.88
CA THR A 241 -10.87 -51.80 -36.90
C THR A 241 -11.32 -51.39 -35.49
N GLN A 242 -11.17 -52.25 -34.48
CA GLN A 242 -11.39 -51.88 -33.07
C GLN A 242 -10.36 -50.84 -32.58
N LEU A 243 -9.09 -51.01 -32.94
CA LEU A 243 -8.03 -50.05 -32.60
C LEU A 243 -8.22 -48.71 -33.33
N LEU A 244 -8.66 -48.73 -34.60
CA LEU A 244 -9.06 -47.54 -35.33
C LEU A 244 -10.23 -46.83 -34.63
N ALA A 245 -11.29 -47.54 -34.28
CA ALA A 245 -12.43 -46.97 -33.56
C ALA A 245 -12.02 -46.38 -32.19
N GLN A 246 -11.08 -47.02 -31.49
CA GLN A 246 -10.50 -46.50 -30.25
C GLN A 246 -9.70 -45.21 -30.50
N ALA A 247 -8.89 -45.16 -31.56
CA ALA A 247 -8.15 -43.96 -31.95
C ALA A 247 -9.08 -42.81 -32.31
N ASP A 248 -10.15 -43.06 -33.05
CA ASP A 248 -11.18 -42.08 -33.41
C ASP A 248 -11.93 -41.55 -32.18
N GLN A 249 -12.37 -42.43 -31.28
CA GLN A 249 -13.06 -42.01 -30.06
C GLN A 249 -12.15 -41.17 -29.15
N ALA A 250 -10.86 -41.54 -29.07
CA ALA A 250 -9.86 -40.80 -28.35
C ALA A 250 -9.58 -39.43 -29.00
N GLN A 251 -9.51 -39.36 -30.33
CA GLN A 251 -9.40 -38.11 -31.07
C GLN A 251 -10.60 -37.17 -30.83
N GLN A 252 -11.83 -37.69 -30.87
CA GLN A 252 -13.04 -36.92 -30.56
C GLN A 252 -13.05 -36.40 -29.12
N THR A 253 -12.53 -37.21 -28.18
CA THR A 253 -12.36 -36.79 -26.78
C THR A 253 -11.33 -35.67 -26.67
N ALA A 254 -10.15 -35.81 -27.29
CA ALA A 254 -9.13 -34.76 -27.33
C ALA A 254 -9.70 -33.44 -27.88
N ARG A 255 -10.49 -33.52 -28.96
CA ARG A 255 -11.17 -32.35 -29.55
C ARG A 255 -12.15 -31.68 -28.59
N ARG A 256 -13.01 -32.47 -27.93
CA ARG A 256 -14.01 -31.94 -26.97
C ARG A 256 -13.32 -31.25 -25.79
N GLU A 257 -12.30 -31.89 -25.21
CA GLU A 257 -11.54 -31.30 -24.11
C GLU A 257 -10.80 -30.03 -24.55
N THR A 258 -10.26 -30.00 -25.77
CA THR A 258 -9.64 -28.80 -26.36
C THR A 258 -10.63 -27.62 -26.46
N LEU A 259 -11.87 -27.87 -26.87
CA LEU A 259 -12.92 -26.83 -26.91
C LEU A 259 -13.30 -26.35 -25.51
N GLN A 260 -13.40 -27.25 -24.53
CA GLN A 260 -13.64 -26.87 -23.12
C GLN A 260 -12.48 -26.05 -22.54
N ALA A 261 -11.23 -26.38 -22.91
CA ALA A 261 -10.06 -25.59 -22.54
C ALA A 261 -10.14 -24.16 -23.10
N GLN A 262 -10.64 -23.98 -24.34
CA GLN A 262 -10.88 -22.66 -24.96
C GLN A 262 -11.94 -21.86 -24.22
N GLU A 263 -13.11 -22.45 -23.96
CA GLU A 263 -14.19 -21.78 -23.22
C GLU A 263 -13.73 -21.32 -21.82
N ALA A 264 -12.95 -22.17 -21.12
CA ALA A 264 -12.36 -21.80 -19.84
C ALA A 264 -11.30 -20.69 -19.98
N SER A 265 -10.45 -20.74 -21.01
CA SER A 265 -9.48 -19.68 -21.29
C SER A 265 -10.15 -18.33 -21.61
N GLU A 266 -11.23 -18.32 -22.38
CA GLU A 266 -11.98 -17.10 -22.69
C GLU A 266 -12.60 -16.48 -21.43
N ARG A 267 -13.11 -17.30 -20.51
CA ARG A 267 -13.55 -16.86 -19.19
C ARG A 267 -12.40 -16.25 -18.38
N ALA A 268 -11.21 -16.88 -18.38
CA ALA A 268 -10.04 -16.34 -17.69
C ALA A 268 -9.61 -14.98 -18.25
N VAL A 269 -9.53 -14.85 -19.58
CA VAL A 269 -9.21 -13.57 -20.26
C VAL A 269 -10.25 -12.49 -19.97
N THR A 270 -11.53 -12.85 -19.96
CA THR A 270 -12.61 -11.90 -19.65
C THR A 270 -12.52 -11.41 -18.20
N ALA A 271 -12.32 -12.32 -17.25
CA ALA A 271 -12.14 -11.98 -15.84
C ALA A 271 -10.90 -11.11 -15.63
N ALA A 272 -9.79 -11.41 -16.30
CA ALA A 272 -8.58 -10.58 -16.26
C ALA A 272 -8.83 -9.14 -16.76
N ARG A 273 -9.60 -8.98 -17.84
CA ARG A 273 -10.01 -7.65 -18.32
C ARG A 273 -10.86 -6.91 -17.28
N LEU A 274 -11.84 -7.58 -16.68
CA LEU A 274 -12.69 -6.98 -15.65
C LEU A 274 -11.88 -6.57 -14.40
N ALA A 275 -10.88 -7.37 -14.01
CA ALA A 275 -9.95 -7.02 -12.94
C ALA A 275 -9.15 -5.75 -13.27
N ARG A 276 -8.70 -5.58 -14.52
CA ARG A 276 -8.04 -4.35 -14.99
C ARG A 276 -8.97 -3.14 -14.97
N ASP A 277 -10.20 -3.28 -15.46
CA ASP A 277 -11.20 -2.20 -15.46
C ASP A 277 -11.54 -1.76 -14.01
N ALA A 278 -11.59 -2.70 -13.06
CA ALA A 278 -11.77 -2.42 -11.64
C ALA A 278 -10.54 -1.74 -11.02
N ALA A 279 -9.33 -2.16 -11.40
CA ALA A 279 -8.09 -1.51 -10.95
C ALA A 279 -7.97 -0.06 -11.45
N GLU A 280 -8.38 0.22 -12.69
CA GLU A 280 -8.42 1.59 -13.24
C GLU A 280 -9.42 2.46 -12.46
N ARG A 281 -10.63 1.96 -12.17
CA ARG A 281 -11.59 2.66 -11.30
C ARG A 281 -11.03 2.94 -9.91
N ALA A 282 -10.30 1.99 -9.31
CA ALA A 282 -9.64 2.21 -8.02
C ALA A 282 -8.60 3.33 -8.09
N ALA A 283 -7.85 3.42 -9.19
CA ALA A 283 -6.88 4.49 -9.43
C ALA A 283 -7.54 5.86 -9.59
N ASP A 284 -8.62 5.96 -10.39
CA ASP A 284 -9.39 7.20 -10.59
C ASP A 284 -9.97 7.73 -9.27
N GLU A 285 -10.57 6.85 -8.48
CA GLU A 285 -11.09 7.18 -7.15
C GLU A 285 -9.97 7.63 -6.19
N THR A 286 -8.77 7.05 -6.32
CA THR A 286 -7.61 7.48 -5.55
C THR A 286 -7.16 8.89 -5.90
N GLU A 287 -7.15 9.26 -7.19
CA GLU A 287 -6.86 10.62 -7.64
C GLU A 287 -7.92 11.61 -7.12
N ALA A 288 -9.19 11.24 -7.20
CA ALA A 288 -10.28 12.06 -6.66
C ALA A 288 -10.19 12.24 -5.12
N ALA A 289 -9.75 11.20 -4.39
CA ALA A 289 -9.45 11.28 -2.96
C ALA A 289 -8.28 12.24 -2.68
N GLN A 290 -7.21 12.18 -3.48
CA GLN A 290 -6.07 13.10 -3.40
C GLN A 290 -6.50 14.56 -3.62
N ASP A 291 -7.31 14.81 -4.64
CA ASP A 291 -7.85 16.12 -4.96
C ASP A 291 -8.69 16.71 -3.82
N SER A 292 -9.55 15.87 -3.25
CA SER A 292 -10.38 16.23 -2.10
C SER A 292 -9.52 16.51 -0.87
N ALA A 293 -8.46 15.74 -0.64
CA ALA A 293 -7.49 16.01 0.42
C ALA A 293 -6.75 17.35 0.23
N ARG A 294 -6.32 17.67 -1.01
CA ARG A 294 -5.72 18.97 -1.35
C ARG A 294 -6.68 20.14 -1.10
N LYS A 295 -7.95 19.99 -1.51
CA LYS A 295 -9.00 21.00 -1.28
C LYS A 295 -9.28 21.18 0.22
N ALA A 296 -9.30 20.10 1.00
CA ALA A 296 -9.44 20.14 2.46
C ALA A 296 -8.27 20.87 3.13
N ALA A 297 -7.03 20.58 2.73
CA ALA A 297 -5.84 21.26 3.23
C ALA A 297 -5.84 22.77 2.91
N SER A 298 -6.22 23.15 1.69
CA SER A 298 -6.37 24.55 1.28
C SER A 298 -7.42 25.29 2.11
N ALA A 299 -8.57 24.65 2.37
CA ALA A 299 -9.61 25.19 3.23
C ALA A 299 -9.14 25.32 4.69
N ALA A 300 -8.37 24.36 5.21
CA ALA A 300 -7.73 24.46 6.52
C ALA A 300 -6.74 25.63 6.61
N GLY A 301 -5.93 25.85 5.57
CA GLY A 301 -5.04 27.01 5.47
C GLY A 301 -5.80 28.35 5.52
N ARG A 302 -6.91 28.46 4.78
CA ARG A 302 -7.79 29.65 4.85
C ARG A 302 -8.39 29.86 6.25
N ALA A 303 -8.78 28.78 6.94
CA ALA A 303 -9.28 28.86 8.30
C ALA A 303 -8.20 29.35 9.28
N ALA A 304 -6.97 28.86 9.15
CA ALA A 304 -5.82 29.27 9.96
C ALA A 304 -5.42 30.74 9.74
N ASP A 305 -5.32 31.21 8.48
CA ASP A 305 -5.05 32.62 8.19
C ASP A 305 -6.12 33.55 8.77
N ALA A 306 -7.40 33.19 8.61
CA ALA A 306 -8.50 33.94 9.20
C ALA A 306 -8.41 33.97 10.74
N ALA A 307 -8.04 32.86 11.38
CA ALA A 307 -7.83 32.80 12.83
C ALA A 307 -6.65 33.65 13.31
N LEU A 308 -5.51 33.64 12.59
CA LEU A 308 -4.35 34.48 12.91
C LEU A 308 -4.67 35.97 12.79
N ARG A 309 -5.38 36.36 11.73
CA ARG A 309 -5.85 37.74 11.54
C ARG A 309 -6.88 38.13 12.60
N ALA A 310 -7.76 37.21 13.01
CA ALA A 310 -8.70 37.43 14.11
C ALA A 310 -7.96 37.66 15.43
N ALA A 311 -6.96 36.84 15.75
CA ALA A 311 -6.13 37.03 16.94
C ALA A 311 -5.39 38.38 16.92
N SER A 312 -4.89 38.82 15.77
CA SER A 312 -4.28 40.14 15.65
C SER A 312 -5.27 41.28 15.89
N ALA A 313 -6.46 41.23 15.27
CA ALA A 313 -7.50 42.23 15.50
C ALA A 313 -8.00 42.24 16.96
N ALA A 314 -8.06 41.07 17.61
CA ALA A 314 -8.37 40.98 19.04
C ALA A 314 -7.31 41.66 19.92
N ARG A 315 -6.01 41.54 19.57
CA ARG A 315 -4.93 42.27 20.25
C ARG A 315 -5.08 43.78 20.09
N ASP A 316 -5.48 44.26 18.91
CA ASP A 316 -5.75 45.67 18.66
C ASP A 316 -6.91 46.17 19.56
N ALA A 317 -8.00 45.40 19.66
CA ALA A 317 -9.12 45.72 20.55
C ALA A 317 -8.70 45.77 22.03
N VAL A 318 -7.90 44.81 22.49
CA VAL A 318 -7.35 44.79 23.87
C VAL A 318 -6.45 45.98 24.14
N SER A 319 -5.56 46.32 23.19
CA SER A 319 -4.67 47.49 23.30
C SER A 319 -5.46 48.79 23.39
N ALA A 320 -6.45 48.97 22.52
CA ALA A 320 -7.35 50.11 22.53
C ALA A 320 -8.15 50.21 23.84
N ALA A 321 -8.64 49.09 24.38
CA ALA A 321 -9.33 49.04 25.68
C ALA A 321 -8.42 49.39 26.86
N ARG A 322 -7.18 48.91 26.89
CA ARG A 322 -6.18 49.30 27.91
C ARG A 322 -5.88 50.80 27.84
N ALA A 323 -5.69 51.33 26.63
CA ALA A 323 -5.46 52.75 26.41
C ALA A 323 -6.68 53.60 26.84
N ALA A 324 -7.92 53.13 26.58
CA ALA A 324 -9.15 53.79 27.01
C ALA A 324 -9.27 53.81 28.54
N ASN A 325 -8.94 52.71 29.23
CA ASN A 325 -8.89 52.65 30.69
C ASN A 325 -7.84 53.60 31.28
N ASN A 326 -6.66 53.69 30.67
CA ASN A 326 -5.65 54.68 31.06
C ASN A 326 -6.14 56.12 30.89
N ALA A 327 -6.80 56.43 29.77
CA ALA A 327 -7.40 57.74 29.54
C ALA A 327 -8.51 58.05 30.57
N ALA A 328 -9.33 57.08 30.95
CA ALA A 328 -10.30 57.23 32.03
C ALA A 328 -9.67 57.54 33.39
N ARG A 329 -8.54 56.90 33.72
CA ARG A 329 -7.76 57.19 34.94
C ARG A 329 -7.19 58.61 34.92
N VAL A 330 -6.66 59.06 33.79
CA VAL A 330 -6.19 60.45 33.62
C VAL A 330 -7.34 61.43 33.84
N ALA A 331 -8.51 61.17 33.25
CA ALA A 331 -9.70 62.00 33.44
C ALA A 331 -10.15 62.04 34.90
N SER A 332 -10.12 60.89 35.60
CA SER A 332 -10.46 60.80 37.03
C SER A 332 -9.50 61.59 37.92
N ASN A 333 -8.19 61.48 37.69
CA ASN A 333 -7.18 62.21 38.46
C ASN A 333 -7.29 63.72 38.24
N ALA A 334 -7.51 64.13 36.99
CA ALA A 334 -7.73 65.53 36.65
C ALA A 334 -9.02 66.07 37.30
N ALA A 335 -10.09 65.28 37.33
CA ALA A 335 -11.32 65.65 38.04
C ALA A 335 -11.13 65.81 39.55
N ALA A 336 -10.34 64.93 40.19
CA ALA A 336 -10.01 65.05 41.61
C ALA A 336 -9.19 66.32 41.90
N ARG A 337 -8.19 66.63 41.07
CA ARG A 337 -7.39 67.86 41.20
C ARG A 337 -8.22 69.13 40.96
N ALA A 338 -9.11 69.12 39.96
CA ALA A 338 -10.06 70.21 39.74
C ALA A 338 -10.98 70.40 40.96
N GLY A 339 -11.48 69.31 41.55
CA GLY A 339 -12.26 69.35 42.78
C GLY A 339 -11.50 69.97 43.97
N ALA A 340 -10.24 69.57 44.17
CA ALA A 340 -9.38 70.11 45.23
C ALA A 340 -9.09 71.60 45.05
N ALA A 341 -8.77 72.02 43.82
CA ALA A 341 -8.55 73.42 43.49
C ALA A 341 -9.82 74.27 43.67
N ALA A 342 -10.99 73.73 43.33
CA ALA A 342 -12.27 74.39 43.59
C ALA A 342 -12.57 74.57 45.09
N ALA A 343 -12.25 73.57 45.92
CA ALA A 343 -12.38 73.68 47.37
C ALA A 343 -11.41 74.73 47.95
N ALA A 344 -10.16 74.75 47.48
CA ALA A 344 -9.17 75.76 47.88
C ALA A 344 -9.58 77.19 47.46
N ALA A 345 -10.16 77.35 46.26
CA ALA A 345 -10.74 78.62 45.82
C ALA A 345 -11.93 79.06 46.70
N GLY A 346 -12.75 78.10 47.13
CA GLY A 346 -13.83 78.34 48.10
C GLY A 346 -13.32 78.82 49.47
N GLY A 347 -12.29 78.16 50.01
CA GLY A 347 -11.64 78.58 51.26
C GLY A 347 -11.05 79.99 51.16
N ALA A 348 -10.31 80.28 50.09
CA ALA A 348 -9.74 81.60 49.85
C ALA A 348 -10.82 82.70 49.67
N ALA A 349 -11.98 82.37 49.10
CA ALA A 349 -13.11 83.30 49.05
C ALA A 349 -13.71 83.59 50.43
N SER A 350 -13.73 82.60 51.33
CA SER A 350 -14.14 82.79 52.72
C SER A 350 -13.15 83.66 53.49
N ASP A 351 -11.84 83.47 53.27
CA ASP A 351 -10.82 84.34 53.86
C ASP A 351 -11.01 85.80 53.42
N ALA A 352 -11.30 86.01 52.12
CA ALA A 352 -11.58 87.35 51.58
C ALA A 352 -12.83 87.97 52.21
N TYR A 353 -13.88 87.17 52.42
CA TYR A 353 -15.10 87.62 53.09
C TYR A 353 -14.85 88.07 54.54
N HIS A 354 -14.13 87.26 55.33
CA HIS A 354 -13.83 87.62 56.72
C HIS A 354 -12.98 88.88 56.80
N ALA A 355 -11.95 88.99 55.96
CA ALA A 355 -11.12 90.18 55.90
C ALA A 355 -11.91 91.43 55.47
N ALA A 356 -12.91 91.30 54.58
CA ALA A 356 -13.79 92.41 54.23
C ALA A 356 -14.72 92.82 55.38
N ALA A 357 -15.26 91.85 56.13
CA ALA A 357 -16.08 92.12 57.31
C ALA A 357 -15.28 92.81 58.44
N ASP A 358 -14.02 92.40 58.63
CA ASP A 358 -13.12 93.04 59.59
C ASP A 358 -12.80 94.48 59.18
N ALA A 359 -12.55 94.73 57.88
CA ALA A 359 -12.34 96.08 57.36
C ALA A 359 -13.57 96.99 57.57
N ALA A 360 -14.78 96.48 57.33
CA ALA A 360 -16.03 97.21 57.60
C ALA A 360 -16.27 97.44 59.11
N THR A 361 -15.81 96.53 59.97
CA THR A 361 -15.88 96.74 61.43
C THR A 361 -14.95 97.87 61.85
N ASP A 362 -13.76 97.94 61.27
CA ASP A 362 -12.79 98.99 61.57
C ASP A 362 -13.21 100.36 61.01
N GLU A 363 -13.93 100.40 59.88
CA GLU A 363 -14.64 101.58 59.38
C GLU A 363 -15.62 102.14 60.42
N ASN A 364 -16.48 101.28 60.98
CA ASN A 364 -17.43 101.69 62.01
C ASN A 364 -16.73 102.23 63.27
N LYS A 365 -15.60 101.63 63.68
CA LYS A 365 -14.79 102.13 64.80
C LYS A 365 -14.19 103.51 64.50
N ALA A 366 -13.71 103.72 63.28
CA ALA A 366 -13.19 105.02 62.84
C ALA A 366 -14.28 106.10 62.89
N ALA A 367 -15.48 105.78 62.40
CA ALA A 367 -16.64 106.67 62.45
C ALA A 367 -17.08 106.99 63.90
N ALA A 368 -17.10 105.99 64.79
CA ALA A 368 -17.44 106.18 66.20
C ALA A 368 -16.40 107.07 66.92
N ALA A 369 -15.11 106.88 66.63
CA ALA A 369 -14.03 107.71 67.14
C ALA A 369 -14.12 109.15 66.62
N ALA A 370 -14.51 109.35 65.36
CA ALA A 370 -14.78 110.67 64.81
C ALA A 370 -15.95 111.37 65.50
N ALA A 371 -17.05 110.66 65.75
CA ALA A 371 -18.18 111.19 66.50
C ALA A 371 -17.79 111.56 67.94
N ALA A 372 -16.93 110.77 68.59
CA ALA A 372 -16.40 111.09 69.92
C ALA A 372 -15.56 112.37 69.91
N ALA A 373 -14.70 112.56 68.90
CA ALA A 373 -13.91 113.77 68.74
C ALA A 373 -14.81 115.02 68.53
N VAL A 374 -15.86 114.89 67.71
CA VAL A 374 -16.87 115.95 67.50
C VAL A 374 -17.62 116.29 68.78
N LYS A 375 -17.96 115.27 69.59
CA LYS A 375 -18.60 115.48 70.90
C LYS A 375 -17.67 116.24 71.86
N ALA A 376 -16.41 115.83 71.93
CA ALA A 376 -15.39 116.48 72.75
C ALA A 376 -15.16 117.95 72.34
N ARG A 377 -15.15 118.24 71.02
CA ARG A 377 -15.19 119.62 70.52
C ARG A 377 -16.39 120.42 71.03
N GLY A 378 -17.58 119.83 70.99
CA GLY A 378 -18.80 120.48 71.49
C GLY A 378 -18.70 120.84 72.97
N ILE A 379 -18.08 119.97 73.77
CA ILE A 379 -17.81 120.23 75.19
C ILE A 379 -16.81 121.39 75.35
N ALA A 380 -15.72 121.39 74.57
CA ALA A 380 -14.74 122.48 74.61
C ALA A 380 -15.34 123.84 74.23
N GLN A 381 -16.26 123.87 73.27
CA GLN A 381 -16.97 125.08 72.83
C GLN A 381 -17.92 125.68 73.88
N ALA A 382 -18.50 124.85 74.74
CA ALA A 382 -19.48 125.27 75.74
C ALA A 382 -18.86 125.62 77.11
N ALA A 383 -17.55 125.50 77.28
CA ALA A 383 -16.88 125.79 78.54
C ALA A 383 -16.82 127.31 78.80
N GLU A 384 -17.15 127.74 80.04
CA GLU A 384 -17.09 129.15 80.47
C GLU A 384 -15.76 129.50 81.19
N ALA A 385 -14.97 128.48 81.57
CA ALA A 385 -13.66 128.63 82.19
C ALA A 385 -12.57 127.95 81.36
N ALA A 386 -11.40 128.59 81.26
CA ALA A 386 -10.27 128.10 80.47
C ALA A 386 -9.79 126.69 80.90
N SER A 387 -9.99 126.25 82.14
CA SER A 387 -9.58 124.91 82.60
C SER A 387 -10.45 123.77 82.05
N ALA A 388 -11.76 123.98 81.87
CA ALA A 388 -12.68 122.96 81.36
C ALA A 388 -12.55 122.77 79.83
N ALA A 389 -12.27 123.85 79.10
CA ALA A 389 -12.00 123.80 77.65
C ALA A 389 -10.74 122.97 77.32
N ALA A 390 -9.72 122.98 78.20
CA ALA A 390 -8.48 122.23 78.00
C ALA A 390 -8.67 120.71 78.08
N GLY A 391 -9.46 120.20 79.04
CA GLY A 391 -9.72 118.76 79.18
C GLY A 391 -10.46 118.18 77.97
N ALA A 392 -11.46 118.90 77.47
CA ALA A 392 -12.23 118.49 76.30
C ALA A 392 -11.42 118.54 74.98
N ALA A 393 -10.44 119.43 74.86
CA ALA A 393 -9.50 119.43 73.73
C ALA A 393 -8.57 118.20 73.74
N GLY A 394 -8.18 117.71 74.93
CA GLY A 394 -7.43 116.46 75.09
C GLY A 394 -8.23 115.23 74.63
N ASP A 395 -9.48 115.10 75.09
CA ASP A 395 -10.36 113.98 74.70
C ASP A 395 -10.60 113.92 73.18
N ALA A 396 -10.70 115.08 72.53
CA ALA A 396 -10.87 115.15 71.08
C ALA A 396 -9.63 114.65 70.32
N ALA A 397 -8.42 114.90 70.84
CA ALA A 397 -7.17 114.42 70.25
C ALA A 397 -6.99 112.89 70.39
N ASP A 398 -7.34 112.32 71.55
CA ASP A 398 -7.28 110.86 71.78
C ASP A 398 -8.29 110.09 70.90
N ALA A 399 -9.48 110.68 70.71
CA ALA A 399 -10.47 110.16 69.78
C ALA A 399 -9.98 110.21 68.32
N ALA A 400 -9.29 111.28 67.90
CA ALA A 400 -8.66 111.35 66.58
C ALA A 400 -7.54 110.30 66.39
N ALA A 401 -6.72 110.06 67.42
CA ALA A 401 -5.71 108.99 67.40
C ALA A 401 -6.32 107.58 67.26
N SER A 402 -7.46 107.34 67.91
CA SER A 402 -8.21 106.08 67.83
C SER A 402 -8.82 105.84 66.44
N ALA A 403 -9.28 106.91 65.77
CA ALA A 403 -9.74 106.84 64.39
C ALA A 403 -8.59 106.44 63.44
N ILE A 404 -7.40 107.03 63.61
CA ILE A 404 -6.20 106.71 62.79
C ILE A 404 -5.77 105.24 62.96
N ALA A 405 -5.81 104.71 64.17
CA ALA A 405 -5.49 103.30 64.43
C ALA A 405 -6.47 102.35 63.71
N SER A 406 -7.76 102.69 63.69
CA SER A 406 -8.81 101.91 63.02
C SER A 406 -8.62 101.87 61.50
N VAL A 407 -8.24 102.99 60.87
CA VAL A 407 -7.94 103.03 59.42
C VAL A 407 -6.76 102.12 59.04
N ARG A 408 -5.67 102.13 59.83
CA ARG A 408 -4.51 101.26 59.56
C ARG A 408 -4.90 99.77 59.61
N SER A 409 -5.80 99.41 60.52
CA SER A 409 -6.38 98.06 60.60
C SER A 409 -7.26 97.74 59.39
N ALA A 410 -8.16 98.66 59.00
CA ALA A 410 -9.02 98.51 57.82
C ALA A 410 -8.21 98.31 56.52
N VAL A 411 -7.13 99.08 56.32
CA VAL A 411 -6.22 98.93 55.16
C VAL A 411 -5.52 97.56 55.17
N THR A 412 -5.06 97.09 56.35
CA THR A 412 -4.43 95.77 56.49
C THR A 412 -5.41 94.65 56.13
N ASN A 413 -6.66 94.78 56.57
CA ASN A 413 -7.72 93.82 56.26
C ASN A 413 -8.13 93.87 54.77
N ALA A 414 -8.14 95.05 54.14
CA ALA A 414 -8.32 95.18 52.68
C ALA A 414 -7.22 94.47 51.87
N GLN A 415 -5.95 94.60 52.28
CA GLN A 415 -4.84 93.88 51.65
C GLN A 415 -4.96 92.37 51.82
N ARG A 416 -5.38 91.88 52.99
CA ARG A 416 -5.66 90.45 53.23
C ARG A 416 -6.77 89.92 52.33
N ALA A 417 -7.85 90.69 52.15
CA ALA A 417 -8.94 90.34 51.26
C ALA A 417 -8.49 90.26 49.79
N ALA A 418 -7.66 91.21 49.34
CA ALA A 418 -7.06 91.20 48.00
C ALA A 418 -6.15 89.99 47.76
N SER A 419 -5.22 89.68 48.67
CA SER A 419 -4.36 88.49 48.54
C SER A 419 -5.15 87.18 48.58
N ALA A 420 -6.24 87.13 49.35
CA ALA A 420 -7.15 85.98 49.36
C ALA A 420 -7.91 85.84 48.02
N ALA A 421 -8.32 86.94 47.41
CA ALA A 421 -8.93 86.95 46.07
C ALA A 421 -7.97 86.50 44.97
N GLU A 422 -6.69 86.89 45.03
CA GLU A 422 -5.65 86.41 44.11
C GLU A 422 -5.41 84.90 44.24
N ARG A 423 -5.34 84.37 45.49
CA ARG A 423 -5.25 82.93 45.73
C ARG A 423 -6.47 82.18 45.19
N ALA A 424 -7.68 82.71 45.37
CA ALA A 424 -8.90 82.13 44.83
C ALA A 424 -8.88 82.11 43.28
N GLY A 425 -8.41 83.19 42.65
CA GLY A 425 -8.21 83.27 41.20
C GLY A 425 -7.18 82.27 40.65
N ALA A 426 -6.03 82.13 41.32
CA ALA A 426 -5.01 81.15 40.95
C ALA A 426 -5.53 79.71 41.04
N GLN A 427 -6.29 79.38 42.09
CA GLN A 427 -6.90 78.06 42.25
C GLN A 427 -8.02 77.80 41.22
N ALA A 428 -8.79 78.82 40.83
CA ALA A 428 -9.75 78.71 39.73
C ALA A 428 -9.09 78.36 38.39
N ASN A 429 -7.94 78.98 38.08
CA ASN A 429 -7.16 78.68 36.88
C ASN A 429 -6.59 77.24 36.87
N ILE A 430 -6.13 76.75 38.03
CA ILE A 430 -5.71 75.35 38.19
C ILE A 430 -6.89 74.41 37.94
N SER A 431 -8.07 74.72 38.50
CA SER A 431 -9.27 73.90 38.31
C SER A 431 -9.73 73.85 36.85
N GLU A 432 -9.69 74.95 36.10
CA GLU A 432 -10.06 74.96 34.67
C GLU A 432 -9.04 74.19 33.82
N THR A 433 -7.74 74.33 34.11
CA THR A 433 -6.68 73.57 33.43
C THR A 433 -6.87 72.06 33.61
N GLU A 434 -7.18 71.62 34.82
CA GLU A 434 -7.45 70.20 35.10
C GLU A 434 -8.79 69.75 34.48
N ALA A 435 -9.81 70.61 34.41
CA ALA A 435 -11.04 70.31 33.67
C ALA A 435 -10.79 70.10 32.16
N ALA A 436 -9.96 70.94 31.53
CA ALA A 436 -9.55 70.78 30.14
C ALA A 436 -8.80 69.45 29.90
N LYS A 437 -7.86 69.08 30.80
CA LYS A 437 -7.17 67.77 30.77
C LYS A 437 -8.16 66.61 30.88
N ALA A 438 -9.17 66.70 31.76
CA ALA A 438 -10.19 65.68 31.91
C ALA A 438 -11.05 65.51 30.64
N ARG A 439 -11.46 66.62 30.00
CA ARG A 439 -12.21 66.61 28.71
C ARG A 439 -11.39 65.97 27.59
N ALA A 440 -10.11 66.36 27.44
CA ALA A 440 -9.21 65.80 26.44
C ALA A 440 -9.00 64.28 26.63
N ALA A 441 -8.84 63.84 27.87
CA ALA A 441 -8.74 62.42 28.22
C ALA A 441 -10.04 61.66 27.93
N ALA A 442 -11.21 62.24 28.19
CA ALA A 442 -12.51 61.65 27.83
C ALA A 442 -12.71 61.51 26.31
N ALA A 443 -12.34 62.54 25.53
CA ALA A 443 -12.38 62.48 24.07
C ALA A 443 -11.43 61.40 23.51
N ARG A 444 -10.23 61.26 24.10
CA ARG A 444 -9.29 60.19 23.76
C ARG A 444 -9.86 58.81 24.09
N ALA A 445 -10.48 58.63 25.26
CA ALA A 445 -11.11 57.37 25.65
C ALA A 445 -12.24 56.96 24.69
N ARG A 446 -13.06 57.92 24.21
CA ARG A 446 -14.11 57.67 23.20
C ARG A 446 -13.55 57.19 21.87
N ARG A 447 -12.53 57.87 21.32
CA ARG A 447 -11.88 57.45 20.07
C ARG A 447 -11.31 56.02 20.19
N LEU A 448 -10.68 55.71 21.32
CA LEU A 448 -10.15 54.38 21.59
C LEU A 448 -11.25 53.31 21.73
N ALA A 449 -12.42 53.67 22.28
CA ALA A 449 -13.58 52.76 22.28
C ALA A 449 -14.09 52.46 20.86
N THR A 450 -14.15 53.45 19.97
CA THR A 450 -14.50 53.25 18.55
C THR A 450 -13.47 52.36 17.84
N VAL A 451 -12.17 52.55 18.11
CA VAL A 451 -11.11 51.67 17.56
C VAL A 451 -11.27 50.23 18.08
N ALA A 452 -11.59 50.05 19.36
CA ALA A 452 -11.83 48.72 19.94
C ALA A 452 -13.07 48.03 19.33
N ASP A 453 -14.14 48.78 19.05
CA ASP A 453 -15.34 48.29 18.37
C ASP A 453 -15.06 47.85 16.93
N ALA A 454 -14.40 48.70 16.14
CA ALA A 454 -14.03 48.36 14.77
C ALA A 454 -13.11 47.12 14.71
N ALA A 455 -12.19 46.98 15.66
CA ALA A 455 -11.34 45.81 15.80
C ALA A 455 -12.14 44.54 16.20
N ALA A 456 -13.16 44.67 17.07
CA ALA A 456 -14.05 43.56 17.43
C ALA A 456 -14.90 43.08 16.24
N ASP A 457 -15.50 44.00 15.48
CA ASP A 457 -16.32 43.65 14.30
C ASP A 457 -15.48 42.99 13.20
N LYS A 458 -14.25 43.48 12.99
CA LYS A 458 -13.27 42.84 12.10
C LYS A 458 -12.94 41.41 12.57
N THR A 459 -12.74 41.21 13.86
CA THR A 459 -12.45 39.90 14.45
C THR A 459 -13.60 38.92 14.25
N GLU A 460 -14.85 39.34 14.45
CA GLU A 460 -16.04 38.49 14.22
C GLU A 460 -16.24 38.11 12.75
N THR A 461 -15.95 39.04 11.82
CA THR A 461 -15.99 38.76 10.39
C THR A 461 -14.96 37.69 10.02
N LEU A 462 -13.75 37.80 10.57
CA LEU A 462 -12.68 36.81 10.37
C LEU A 462 -13.03 35.46 11.02
N ALA A 463 -13.65 35.44 12.20
CA ALA A 463 -14.15 34.22 12.83
C ALA A 463 -15.23 33.51 11.98
N ARG A 464 -16.15 34.26 11.37
CA ARG A 464 -17.13 33.72 10.42
C ARG A 464 -16.48 33.13 9.17
N ARG A 465 -15.44 33.79 8.63
CA ARG A 465 -14.64 33.25 7.50
C ARG A 465 -13.91 31.97 7.88
N ALA A 466 -13.29 31.93 9.06
CA ALA A 466 -12.62 30.72 9.56
C ALA A 466 -13.61 29.56 9.72
N ALA A 467 -14.81 29.81 10.25
CA ALA A 467 -15.86 28.80 10.39
C ALA A 467 -16.40 28.29 9.03
N ALA A 468 -16.55 29.17 8.03
CA ALA A 468 -16.95 28.77 6.68
C ALA A 468 -15.88 27.90 6.01
N ALA A 469 -14.61 28.28 6.12
CA ALA A 469 -13.49 27.49 5.61
C ALA A 469 -13.37 26.12 6.33
N ALA A 470 -13.65 26.07 7.64
CA ALA A 470 -13.68 24.80 8.38
C ALA A 470 -14.82 23.86 7.93
N ARG A 471 -15.99 24.39 7.54
CA ARG A 471 -17.07 23.59 6.94
C ARG A 471 -16.65 23.02 5.59
N GLN A 472 -16.07 23.85 4.71
CA GLN A 472 -15.53 23.39 3.43
C GLN A 472 -14.48 22.28 3.61
N ALA A 473 -13.55 22.45 4.56
CA ALA A 473 -12.54 21.43 4.85
C ALA A 473 -13.16 20.10 5.31
N ARG A 474 -14.24 20.15 6.09
CA ARG A 474 -14.99 18.96 6.51
C ARG A 474 -15.69 18.29 5.33
N ASP A 475 -16.34 19.06 4.47
CA ASP A 475 -17.07 18.52 3.33
C ASP A 475 -16.10 17.83 2.36
N TYR A 476 -14.97 18.46 2.02
CA TYR A 476 -13.91 17.82 1.23
C TYR A 476 -13.27 16.60 1.93
N ALA A 477 -13.21 16.57 3.26
CA ALA A 477 -12.74 15.38 3.98
C ALA A 477 -13.76 14.24 3.94
N ALA A 478 -15.06 14.54 3.85
CA ALA A 478 -16.10 13.54 3.63
C ALA A 478 -16.05 13.00 2.20
N ASP A 479 -15.84 13.86 1.20
CA ASP A 479 -15.65 13.47 -0.21
C ASP A 479 -14.42 12.57 -0.34
N ALA A 480 -13.26 12.96 0.21
CA ALA A 480 -12.05 12.13 0.20
C ALA A 480 -12.28 10.76 0.84
N ALA A 481 -13.06 10.69 1.91
CA ALA A 481 -13.40 9.43 2.56
C ALA A 481 -14.38 8.57 1.75
N GLN A 482 -15.26 9.16 0.94
CA GLN A 482 -16.13 8.43 0.03
C GLN A 482 -15.33 7.86 -1.14
N HIS A 483 -14.48 8.68 -1.76
CA HIS A 483 -13.57 8.23 -2.82
C HIS A 483 -12.66 7.09 -2.34
N ALA A 484 -12.14 7.17 -1.11
CA ALA A 484 -11.37 6.07 -0.53
C ALA A 484 -12.18 4.78 -0.30
N ARG A 485 -13.49 4.86 -0.02
CA ARG A 485 -14.37 3.67 0.04
C ARG A 485 -14.61 3.10 -1.35
N ASN A 486 -14.93 3.93 -2.33
CA ASN A 486 -15.12 3.50 -3.72
C ASN A 486 -13.85 2.84 -4.28
N ALA A 487 -12.66 3.37 -3.97
CA ALA A 487 -11.39 2.76 -4.34
C ALA A 487 -11.19 1.38 -3.70
N ALA A 488 -11.61 1.20 -2.44
CA ALA A 488 -11.57 -0.08 -1.76
C ALA A 488 -12.57 -1.09 -2.36
N ASP A 489 -13.81 -0.66 -2.61
CA ASP A 489 -14.84 -1.50 -3.26
C ASP A 489 -14.37 -1.97 -4.65
N ALA A 490 -13.76 -1.07 -5.44
CA ALA A 490 -13.17 -1.42 -6.74
C ALA A 490 -11.96 -2.35 -6.61
N ALA A 491 -11.17 -2.24 -5.54
CA ALA A 491 -10.07 -3.17 -5.27
C ALA A 491 -10.57 -4.57 -4.85
N ASP A 492 -11.68 -4.66 -4.14
CA ASP A 492 -12.35 -5.92 -3.80
C ASP A 492 -12.93 -6.59 -5.07
N GLU A 493 -13.58 -5.81 -5.95
CA GLU A 493 -14.05 -6.29 -7.26
C GLU A 493 -12.89 -6.79 -8.14
N ALA A 494 -11.75 -6.07 -8.17
CA ALA A 494 -10.57 -6.53 -8.90
C ALA A 494 -10.03 -7.86 -8.36
N ALA A 495 -10.05 -8.05 -7.04
CA ALA A 495 -9.63 -9.30 -6.40
C ALA A 495 -10.60 -10.46 -6.65
N GLU A 496 -11.92 -10.19 -6.71
CA GLU A 496 -12.93 -11.19 -7.07
C GLU A 496 -12.71 -11.70 -8.50
N HIS A 497 -12.55 -10.79 -9.46
CA HIS A 497 -12.26 -11.14 -10.85
C HIS A 497 -10.90 -11.83 -11.03
N ALA A 498 -9.88 -11.49 -10.23
CA ALA A 498 -8.63 -12.26 -10.22
C ALA A 498 -8.85 -13.72 -9.76
N GLY A 499 -9.68 -13.94 -8.73
CA GLY A 499 -10.06 -15.28 -8.31
C GLY A 499 -10.92 -16.04 -9.32
N GLU A 500 -11.73 -15.36 -10.12
CA GLU A 500 -12.45 -15.97 -11.26
C GLU A 500 -11.49 -16.38 -12.39
N ALA A 501 -10.50 -15.53 -12.69
CA ALA A 501 -9.48 -15.81 -13.71
C ALA A 501 -8.64 -17.04 -13.34
N ASP A 502 -8.20 -17.15 -12.08
CA ASP A 502 -7.43 -18.29 -11.57
C ASP A 502 -8.20 -19.62 -11.66
N ARG A 503 -9.47 -19.62 -11.23
CA ARG A 503 -10.32 -20.82 -11.34
C ARG A 503 -10.52 -21.25 -12.79
N ALA A 504 -10.77 -20.29 -13.68
CA ALA A 504 -10.96 -20.55 -15.11
C ALA A 504 -9.65 -21.03 -15.78
N ALA A 505 -8.49 -20.47 -15.39
CA ALA A 505 -7.18 -20.94 -15.85
C ALA A 505 -6.89 -22.37 -15.39
N THR A 506 -7.19 -22.70 -14.14
CA THR A 506 -7.07 -24.07 -13.59
C THR A 506 -7.99 -25.06 -14.33
N GLU A 507 -9.22 -24.66 -14.65
CA GLU A 507 -10.15 -25.47 -15.43
C GLU A 507 -9.64 -25.70 -16.86
N SER A 508 -9.12 -24.66 -17.52
CA SER A 508 -8.51 -24.75 -18.85
C SER A 508 -7.31 -25.71 -18.86
N GLU A 509 -6.45 -25.65 -17.85
CA GLU A 509 -5.32 -26.57 -17.70
C GLU A 509 -5.75 -28.02 -17.50
N LYS A 510 -6.79 -28.26 -16.70
CA LYS A 510 -7.34 -29.61 -16.51
C LYS A 510 -7.87 -30.21 -17.82
N HIS A 511 -8.57 -29.40 -18.62
CA HIS A 511 -9.04 -29.84 -19.94
C HIS A 511 -7.89 -30.07 -20.92
N ALA A 512 -6.85 -29.23 -20.91
CA ALA A 512 -5.65 -29.47 -21.72
C ALA A 512 -4.95 -30.79 -21.36
N GLN A 513 -4.83 -31.10 -20.06
CA GLN A 513 -4.27 -32.39 -19.61
C GLN A 513 -5.14 -33.58 -20.03
N ALA A 514 -6.47 -33.44 -19.97
CA ALA A 514 -7.39 -34.47 -20.44
C ALA A 514 -7.29 -34.68 -21.97
N ALA A 515 -7.09 -33.61 -22.74
CA ALA A 515 -6.85 -33.69 -24.18
C ALA A 515 -5.54 -34.43 -24.49
N ALA A 516 -4.46 -34.17 -23.74
CA ALA A 516 -3.19 -34.87 -23.87
C ALA A 516 -3.32 -36.38 -23.58
N VAL A 517 -4.01 -36.77 -22.50
CA VAL A 517 -4.28 -38.20 -22.19
C VAL A 517 -5.07 -38.89 -23.32
N ALA A 518 -6.05 -38.20 -23.89
CA ALA A 518 -6.81 -38.72 -25.02
C ALA A 518 -5.95 -38.85 -26.29
N ALA A 519 -5.08 -37.88 -26.57
CA ALA A 519 -4.14 -37.95 -27.69
C ALA A 519 -3.12 -39.09 -27.55
N ASP A 520 -2.61 -39.32 -26.33
CA ASP A 520 -1.74 -40.45 -26.02
C ASP A 520 -2.46 -41.79 -26.21
N THR A 521 -3.74 -41.86 -25.84
CA THR A 521 -4.57 -43.06 -26.07
C THR A 521 -4.74 -43.34 -27.56
N ALA A 522 -5.01 -42.31 -28.38
CA ALA A 522 -5.09 -42.46 -29.83
C ALA A 522 -3.75 -42.91 -30.44
N THR A 523 -2.64 -42.35 -29.96
CA THR A 523 -1.28 -42.71 -30.39
C THR A 523 -0.95 -44.17 -30.05
N GLN A 524 -1.31 -44.63 -28.85
CA GLN A 524 -1.11 -46.03 -28.44
C GLN A 524 -1.94 -47.00 -29.29
N ALA A 525 -3.21 -46.67 -29.56
CA ALA A 525 -4.07 -47.51 -30.41
C ALA A 525 -3.53 -47.61 -31.85
N ALA A 526 -3.08 -46.49 -32.43
CA ALA A 526 -2.45 -46.49 -33.76
C ALA A 526 -1.15 -47.31 -33.79
N ALA A 527 -0.31 -47.20 -32.76
CA ALA A 527 0.92 -47.99 -32.64
C ALA A 527 0.63 -49.50 -32.52
N GLN A 528 -0.40 -49.88 -31.75
CA GLN A 528 -0.85 -51.27 -31.66
C GLN A 528 -1.40 -51.79 -33.00
N ALA A 529 -2.08 -50.95 -33.78
CA ALA A 529 -2.59 -51.35 -35.09
C ALA A 529 -1.44 -51.69 -36.05
N VAL A 530 -0.35 -50.89 -36.04
CA VAL A 530 0.89 -51.18 -36.77
C VAL A 530 1.51 -52.51 -36.33
N GLU A 531 1.54 -52.77 -35.02
CA GLU A 531 2.10 -54.02 -34.48
C GLU A 531 1.28 -55.25 -34.90
N VAL A 532 -0.06 -55.15 -34.85
CA VAL A 532 -0.96 -56.23 -35.28
C VAL A 532 -0.80 -56.52 -36.78
N GLU A 533 -0.76 -55.48 -37.62
CA GLU A 533 -0.49 -55.63 -39.06
C GLU A 533 0.83 -56.37 -39.30
N GLN A 534 1.93 -55.91 -38.68
CA GLN A 534 3.25 -56.53 -38.84
C GLN A 534 3.28 -57.99 -38.39
N LEU A 535 2.67 -58.31 -37.25
CA LEU A 535 2.60 -59.67 -36.73
C LEU A 535 1.75 -60.57 -37.62
N ALA A 536 0.64 -60.08 -38.15
CA ALA A 536 -0.21 -60.84 -39.06
C ALA A 536 0.51 -61.16 -40.38
N ARG A 537 1.20 -60.18 -40.98
CA ARG A 537 2.02 -60.41 -42.19
C ARG A 537 3.14 -61.44 -41.95
N GLN A 538 3.80 -61.40 -40.79
CA GLN A 538 4.83 -62.37 -40.43
C GLN A 538 4.24 -63.78 -40.22
N ALA A 539 3.13 -63.89 -39.49
CA ALA A 539 2.48 -65.16 -39.21
C ALA A 539 2.02 -65.88 -40.50
N GLU A 540 1.45 -65.14 -41.45
CA GLU A 540 1.02 -65.70 -42.73
C GLU A 540 2.20 -66.19 -43.58
N ALA A 541 3.33 -65.47 -43.58
CA ALA A 541 4.56 -65.89 -44.25
C ALA A 541 5.19 -67.15 -43.62
N ASP A 542 5.25 -67.21 -42.29
CA ASP A 542 5.79 -68.35 -41.55
C ASP A 542 4.95 -69.63 -41.79
N GLU A 543 3.62 -69.48 -41.79
CA GLU A 543 2.68 -70.57 -42.06
C GLU A 543 2.86 -71.12 -43.49
N LEU A 544 2.90 -70.24 -44.50
CA LEU A 544 3.15 -70.63 -45.90
C LEU A 544 4.49 -71.36 -46.05
N GLN A 545 5.55 -70.89 -45.38
CA GLN A 545 6.85 -71.53 -45.41
C GLN A 545 6.82 -72.94 -44.79
N SER A 546 6.14 -73.10 -43.65
CA SER A 546 5.98 -74.40 -42.99
C SER A 546 5.25 -75.39 -43.89
N GLN A 547 4.11 -74.98 -44.45
CA GLN A 547 3.31 -75.80 -45.36
C GLN A 547 4.09 -76.19 -46.62
N THR A 548 4.86 -75.25 -47.19
CA THR A 548 5.72 -75.51 -48.36
C THR A 548 6.75 -76.60 -48.05
N SER A 549 7.35 -76.56 -46.86
CA SER A 549 8.41 -77.49 -46.48
C SER A 549 7.89 -78.92 -46.29
N GLU A 550 6.70 -79.06 -45.70
CA GLU A 550 6.02 -80.35 -45.52
C GLU A 550 5.61 -80.94 -46.87
N ALA A 551 4.92 -80.16 -47.71
CA ALA A 551 4.46 -80.62 -49.02
C ALA A 551 5.63 -80.94 -49.99
N VAL A 552 6.76 -80.25 -49.88
CA VAL A 552 7.99 -80.58 -50.64
C VAL A 552 8.54 -81.95 -50.23
N ALA A 553 8.52 -82.28 -48.94
CA ALA A 553 9.01 -83.57 -48.44
C ALA A 553 8.13 -84.73 -48.92
N GLU A 554 6.80 -84.56 -48.87
CA GLU A 554 5.84 -85.54 -49.37
C GLU A 554 5.97 -85.76 -50.88
N ALA A 555 6.10 -84.67 -51.65
CA ALA A 555 6.30 -84.73 -53.10
C ALA A 555 7.60 -85.47 -53.47
N ALA A 556 8.68 -85.26 -52.71
CA ALA A 556 9.93 -85.97 -52.91
C ALA A 556 9.82 -87.48 -52.66
N GLU A 557 9.10 -87.90 -51.60
CA GLU A 557 8.86 -89.32 -51.32
C GLU A 557 8.09 -90.03 -52.44
N GLN A 558 7.05 -89.37 -52.98
CA GLN A 558 6.29 -89.90 -54.11
C GLN A 558 7.17 -90.09 -55.35
N ARG A 559 8.08 -89.15 -55.60
CA ARG A 559 9.04 -89.25 -56.71
C ARG A 559 10.04 -90.39 -56.52
N GLU A 560 10.51 -90.65 -55.29
CA GLU A 560 11.39 -91.80 -55.02
C GLU A 560 10.70 -93.12 -55.34
N LYS A 561 9.40 -93.26 -55.02
CA LYS A 561 8.59 -94.43 -55.36
C LYS A 561 8.43 -94.60 -56.88
N GLU A 562 8.17 -93.52 -57.62
CA GLU A 562 8.12 -93.53 -59.10
C GLU A 562 9.44 -94.04 -59.69
N LEU A 563 10.59 -93.57 -59.17
CA LEU A 563 11.92 -93.94 -59.67
C LEU A 563 12.35 -95.37 -59.30
N ALA A 564 11.79 -95.96 -58.24
CA ALA A 564 12.14 -97.30 -57.77
C ALA A 564 11.45 -98.45 -58.54
N THR A 565 10.45 -98.14 -59.38
CA THR A 565 9.71 -99.13 -60.17
C THR A 565 10.54 -99.57 -61.39
N PRO A 566 10.93 -100.86 -61.54
CA PRO A 566 11.72 -101.34 -62.67
C PRO A 566 10.99 -101.08 -64.01
N ALA A 567 11.73 -100.62 -65.02
CA ALA A 567 11.18 -100.48 -66.37
C ALA A 567 10.93 -101.87 -66.98
N GLU A 568 9.73 -102.10 -67.48
CA GLU A 568 9.38 -103.30 -68.24
C GLU A 568 10.29 -103.43 -69.48
N LEU A 569 10.84 -104.62 -69.74
CA LEU A 569 11.71 -104.85 -70.91
C LEU A 569 10.90 -104.63 -72.18
N PRO A 570 11.32 -103.72 -73.08
CA PRO A 570 10.57 -103.47 -74.29
C PRO A 570 10.44 -104.72 -75.18
N GLU A 571 9.32 -104.81 -75.90
CA GLU A 571 8.99 -105.94 -76.78
C GLU A 571 9.96 -106.12 -77.97
N ASP A 572 10.81 -105.13 -78.24
CA ASP A 572 11.81 -105.11 -79.31
C ASP A 572 13.17 -105.76 -78.92
N VAL A 573 13.27 -106.36 -77.73
CA VAL A 573 14.48 -107.10 -77.27
C VAL A 573 14.42 -108.57 -77.70
N PRO A 574 15.40 -109.08 -78.48
CA PRO A 574 15.44 -110.47 -78.92
C PRO A 574 15.45 -111.49 -77.79
N GLU A 575 14.79 -112.62 -78.00
CA GLU A 575 14.47 -113.62 -76.99
C GLU A 575 15.73 -114.21 -76.33
N LEU A 576 16.79 -114.48 -77.11
CA LEU A 576 18.06 -114.98 -76.55
C LEU A 576 18.78 -113.94 -75.66
N GLU A 577 18.47 -112.65 -75.80
CA GLU A 577 19.04 -111.54 -75.01
C GLU A 577 18.20 -111.20 -73.78
N ARG A 578 16.99 -111.77 -73.68
CA ARG A 578 16.14 -111.69 -72.49
C ARG A 578 16.60 -112.67 -71.41
N VAL A 579 17.51 -113.60 -71.73
CA VAL A 579 18.09 -114.55 -70.79
C VAL A 579 19.04 -113.85 -69.84
N ASP A 580 18.82 -114.01 -68.53
CA ASP A 580 19.69 -113.45 -67.51
C ASP A 580 21.10 -114.07 -67.55
N ALA A 581 22.08 -113.36 -66.99
CA ALA A 581 23.48 -113.75 -67.05
C ALA A 581 23.77 -115.11 -66.38
N GLY A 582 23.01 -115.51 -65.35
CA GLY A 582 23.18 -116.79 -64.66
C GLY A 582 22.70 -117.96 -65.51
N THR A 583 21.50 -117.85 -66.07
CA THR A 583 20.94 -118.86 -66.99
C THR A 583 21.80 -119.02 -68.24
N ALA A 584 22.31 -117.91 -68.80
CA ALA A 584 23.24 -117.95 -69.93
C ALA A 584 24.52 -118.74 -69.64
N GLN A 585 25.07 -118.64 -68.42
CA GLN A 585 26.25 -119.41 -68.00
C GLN A 585 25.95 -120.91 -67.87
N LEU A 586 24.79 -121.28 -67.33
CA LEU A 586 24.36 -122.67 -67.23
C LEU A 586 24.23 -123.31 -68.60
N LEU A 587 23.59 -122.62 -69.54
CA LEU A 587 23.43 -123.06 -70.93
C LEU A 587 24.80 -123.26 -71.62
N ALA A 588 25.69 -122.27 -71.50
CA ALA A 588 27.02 -122.35 -72.11
C ALA A 588 27.85 -123.53 -71.57
N ALA A 589 27.73 -123.82 -70.27
CA ALA A 589 28.42 -124.94 -69.65
C ALA A 589 27.83 -126.31 -70.06
N ALA A 590 26.51 -126.39 -70.27
CA ALA A 590 25.83 -127.61 -70.70
C ALA A 590 26.05 -127.94 -72.18
N SER A 591 26.21 -126.93 -73.05
CA SER A 591 26.41 -127.10 -74.49
C SER A 591 27.88 -127.32 -74.94
N ALA A 592 28.83 -127.49 -74.01
CA ALA A 592 30.24 -127.67 -74.39
C ALA A 592 30.48 -128.98 -75.17
N PRO A 593 31.34 -129.01 -76.22
CA PRO A 593 31.49 -130.17 -77.12
C PRO A 593 31.93 -131.48 -76.44
N ASP A 594 32.63 -131.38 -75.31
CA ASP A 594 33.14 -132.48 -74.49
C ASP A 594 32.45 -132.56 -73.11
N ALA A 595 31.31 -131.87 -72.93
CA ALA A 595 30.52 -131.94 -71.70
C ALA A 595 30.10 -133.39 -71.39
N ALA A 596 30.47 -133.86 -70.20
CA ALA A 596 30.06 -135.16 -69.69
C ALA A 596 28.54 -135.23 -69.56
N ASP A 597 27.93 -136.40 -69.81
CA ASP A 597 26.47 -136.57 -69.76
C ASP A 597 25.85 -136.08 -68.43
N ALA A 598 26.58 -136.24 -67.33
CA ALA A 598 26.17 -135.73 -66.02
C ALA A 598 26.10 -134.19 -65.97
N ASP A 599 27.06 -133.48 -66.55
CA ASP A 599 27.07 -132.01 -66.62
C ASP A 599 25.99 -131.47 -67.56
N VAL A 600 25.75 -132.17 -68.67
CA VAL A 600 24.70 -131.82 -69.65
C VAL A 600 23.32 -131.91 -69.00
N LEU A 601 23.08 -132.96 -68.21
CA LEU A 601 21.81 -133.13 -67.52
C LEU A 601 21.66 -132.14 -66.35
N ASP A 602 22.65 -131.99 -65.48
CA ASP A 602 22.56 -131.08 -64.33
C ASP A 602 22.36 -129.62 -64.77
N LYS A 603 23.33 -129.07 -65.52
CA LYS A 603 23.31 -127.66 -65.91
C LYS A 603 22.25 -127.38 -66.97
N GLY A 604 22.03 -128.31 -67.89
CA GLY A 604 21.00 -128.19 -68.92
C GLY A 604 19.60 -128.17 -68.34
N ARG A 605 19.30 -129.03 -67.34
CA ARG A 605 18.00 -129.02 -66.67
C ARG A 605 17.80 -127.75 -65.84
N ARG A 606 18.80 -127.31 -65.07
CA ARG A 606 18.69 -126.05 -64.31
C ARG A 606 18.44 -124.84 -65.22
N ALA A 607 19.13 -124.77 -66.36
CA ALA A 607 18.84 -123.74 -67.35
C ALA A 607 17.43 -123.86 -67.96
N ALA A 608 16.99 -125.08 -68.26
CA ALA A 608 15.66 -125.32 -68.83
C ALA A 608 14.52 -124.98 -67.84
N VAL A 609 14.74 -125.12 -66.53
CA VAL A 609 13.79 -124.63 -65.51
C VAL A 609 13.64 -123.11 -65.58
N GLU A 610 14.74 -122.37 -65.59
CA GLU A 610 14.68 -120.90 -65.66
C GLU A 610 14.04 -120.41 -66.97
N LEU A 611 14.36 -121.04 -68.09
CA LEU A 611 13.74 -120.73 -69.38
C LEU A 611 12.24 -121.07 -69.42
N THR A 612 11.79 -122.07 -68.65
CA THR A 612 10.36 -122.36 -68.48
C THR A 612 9.61 -121.23 -67.77
N ARG A 613 10.29 -120.51 -66.86
CA ARG A 613 9.73 -119.38 -66.11
C ARG A 613 9.82 -118.05 -66.83
N THR A 614 10.87 -117.83 -67.62
CA THR A 614 11.23 -116.50 -68.15
C THR A 614 11.13 -116.37 -69.66
N GLY A 615 11.25 -117.47 -70.42
CA GLY A 615 11.30 -117.42 -71.89
C GLY A 615 9.99 -117.01 -72.54
N GLY A 616 10.04 -116.76 -73.85
CA GLY A 616 8.88 -116.64 -74.72
C GLY A 616 8.12 -117.96 -74.83
N GLN A 617 6.92 -117.92 -75.40
CA GLN A 617 6.00 -119.06 -75.45
C GLN A 617 6.66 -120.31 -76.03
N TRP A 618 7.43 -120.18 -77.12
CA TRP A 618 8.11 -121.29 -77.77
C TRP A 618 9.31 -121.77 -76.95
N THR A 619 10.10 -120.85 -76.41
CA THR A 619 11.27 -121.14 -75.57
C THR A 619 10.88 -121.90 -74.32
N ARG A 620 9.77 -121.52 -73.67
CA ARG A 620 9.20 -122.25 -72.52
C ARG A 620 8.86 -123.68 -72.88
N VAL A 621 8.13 -123.90 -73.98
CA VAL A 621 7.70 -125.24 -74.41
C VAL A 621 8.90 -126.12 -74.76
N ALA A 622 9.91 -125.58 -75.44
CA ALA A 622 11.13 -126.32 -75.76
C ALA A 622 11.91 -126.73 -74.50
N ALA A 623 12.00 -125.84 -73.52
CA ALA A 623 12.66 -126.11 -72.24
C ALA A 623 11.89 -127.17 -71.42
N GLN A 624 10.56 -127.10 -71.38
CA GLN A 624 9.70 -128.11 -70.76
C GLN A 624 9.89 -129.50 -71.39
N ASN A 625 9.94 -129.60 -72.72
CA ASN A 625 10.18 -130.86 -73.41
C ASN A 625 11.56 -131.44 -73.10
N ALA A 626 12.58 -130.59 -72.99
CA ALA A 626 13.93 -131.00 -72.62
C ALA A 626 13.99 -131.53 -71.17
N LEU A 627 13.24 -130.90 -70.25
CA LEU A 627 13.13 -131.35 -68.86
C LEU A 627 12.43 -132.71 -68.73
N ALA A 628 11.40 -132.96 -69.55
CA ALA A 628 10.66 -134.21 -69.55
C ALA A 628 11.48 -135.40 -70.09
N GLY A 629 12.44 -135.12 -70.97
CA GLY A 629 13.24 -136.12 -71.69
C GLY A 629 14.50 -136.62 -70.98
N GLY A 630 15.23 -137.48 -71.70
CA GLY A 630 16.52 -138.04 -71.30
C GLY A 630 17.73 -137.22 -71.78
N ILE A 631 18.93 -137.80 -71.69
CA ILE A 631 20.17 -137.14 -72.15
C ILE A 631 20.11 -136.75 -73.63
N GLU A 632 19.52 -137.58 -74.49
CA GLU A 632 19.39 -137.30 -75.93
C GLU A 632 18.49 -136.08 -76.20
N ASP A 633 17.38 -135.94 -75.47
CA ASP A 633 16.46 -134.81 -75.61
C ASP A 633 17.09 -133.50 -75.11
N MET A 634 17.82 -133.57 -73.99
CA MET A 634 18.57 -132.41 -73.47
C MET A 634 19.70 -132.00 -74.41
N ARG A 635 20.44 -132.97 -74.99
CA ARG A 635 21.45 -132.68 -76.02
C ARG A 635 20.82 -132.05 -77.26
N SER A 636 19.63 -132.50 -77.68
CA SER A 636 18.90 -131.92 -78.81
C SER A 636 18.43 -130.49 -78.53
N PHE A 637 17.93 -130.22 -77.33
CA PHE A 637 17.51 -128.88 -76.90
C PHE A 637 18.69 -127.90 -76.84
N LEU A 638 19.82 -128.34 -76.26
CA LEU A 638 21.03 -127.53 -76.10
C LEU A 638 21.79 -127.29 -77.41
N ALA A 639 21.70 -128.23 -78.35
CA ALA A 639 22.39 -128.12 -79.65
C ALA A 639 21.63 -127.25 -80.65
N GLU A 640 20.29 -127.36 -80.69
CA GLU A 640 19.48 -126.69 -81.73
C GLU A 640 18.10 -126.24 -81.20
N GLY A 641 17.44 -127.04 -80.35
CA GLY A 641 16.05 -126.81 -79.97
C GLY A 641 15.75 -125.46 -79.31
N ARG A 642 16.65 -124.95 -78.46
CA ARG A 642 16.51 -123.63 -77.83
C ARG A 642 16.58 -122.49 -78.85
N GLU A 643 17.52 -122.55 -79.79
CA GLU A 643 17.69 -121.50 -80.79
C GLU A 643 16.49 -121.45 -81.73
N VAL A 644 15.97 -122.61 -82.14
CA VAL A 644 14.75 -122.71 -82.95
C VAL A 644 13.54 -122.13 -82.22
N ALA A 645 13.43 -122.37 -80.91
CA ALA A 645 12.33 -121.86 -80.12
C ALA A 645 12.39 -120.33 -79.95
N ALA A 646 13.55 -119.80 -79.60
CA ALA A 646 13.78 -118.36 -79.51
C ALA A 646 13.55 -117.66 -80.86
N GLU A 647 13.90 -118.31 -81.98
CA GLU A 647 13.59 -117.82 -83.31
C GLU A 647 12.08 -117.68 -83.55
N GLN A 648 11.26 -118.64 -83.10
CA GLN A 648 9.82 -118.52 -83.26
C GLN A 648 9.22 -117.41 -82.38
N ASP A 649 9.72 -117.24 -81.16
CA ASP A 649 9.33 -116.13 -80.27
C ASP A 649 9.70 -114.77 -80.90
N ASP A 650 10.91 -114.63 -81.43
CA ASP A 650 11.35 -113.40 -82.11
C ASP A 650 10.54 -113.14 -83.38
N ARG A 651 10.21 -114.17 -84.16
CA ARG A 651 9.32 -114.03 -85.33
C ARG A 651 7.92 -113.60 -84.91
N GLU A 652 7.40 -114.07 -83.78
CA GLU A 652 6.12 -113.61 -83.28
C GLU A 652 6.15 -112.13 -82.90
N ARG A 653 7.21 -111.67 -82.23
CA ARG A 653 7.40 -110.24 -81.92
C ARG A 653 7.45 -109.38 -83.19
N VAL A 654 8.12 -109.85 -84.25
CA VAL A 654 8.13 -109.16 -85.55
C VAL A 654 6.74 -109.18 -86.22
N ARG A 655 5.94 -110.26 -86.07
CA ARG A 655 4.54 -110.29 -86.56
C ARG A 655 3.69 -109.25 -85.87
N ILE A 656 3.78 -109.14 -84.55
CA ILE A 656 3.07 -108.12 -83.77
C ILE A 656 3.45 -106.73 -84.26
N LEU A 657 4.75 -106.46 -84.45
CA LEU A 657 5.22 -105.17 -84.99
C LEU A 657 4.67 -104.90 -86.42
N ALA A 658 4.55 -105.92 -87.27
CA ALA A 658 3.98 -105.79 -88.61
C ALA A 658 2.48 -105.45 -88.57
N ASP A 659 1.73 -106.05 -87.63
CA ASP A 659 0.30 -105.82 -87.47
C ASP A 659 0.01 -104.41 -86.91
N GLU A 660 0.82 -103.95 -85.96
CA GLU A 660 0.64 -102.67 -85.26
C GLU A 660 1.15 -101.45 -86.04
N THR A 661 2.14 -101.60 -86.93
CA THR A 661 2.71 -100.43 -87.64
C THR A 661 1.75 -99.84 -88.68
N ASP A 662 1.61 -98.52 -88.67
CA ASP A 662 0.87 -97.74 -89.68
C ASP A 662 1.72 -97.40 -90.92
N LYS A 663 3.03 -97.71 -90.89
CA LYS A 663 3.98 -97.43 -91.97
C LYS A 663 4.03 -98.61 -92.96
N PRO A 664 3.56 -98.46 -94.21
CA PRO A 664 3.53 -99.57 -95.17
C PRO A 664 4.92 -100.15 -95.49
N ALA A 665 5.96 -99.31 -95.50
CA ALA A 665 7.33 -99.74 -95.75
C ALA A 665 7.91 -100.56 -94.58
N GLN A 666 7.58 -100.19 -93.34
CA GLN A 666 7.98 -100.95 -92.15
C GLN A 666 7.24 -102.29 -92.09
N ARG A 667 5.93 -102.30 -92.37
CA ARG A 667 5.12 -103.52 -92.47
C ARG A 667 5.70 -104.48 -93.50
N ALA A 668 5.96 -103.99 -94.71
CA ALA A 668 6.55 -104.80 -95.78
C ALA A 668 7.94 -105.33 -95.42
N ALA A 669 8.77 -104.54 -94.73
CA ALA A 669 10.08 -105.00 -94.26
C ALA A 669 9.96 -106.07 -93.16
N ALA A 670 9.05 -105.89 -92.21
CA ALA A 670 8.76 -106.86 -91.17
C ALA A 670 8.29 -108.19 -91.79
N GLU A 671 7.30 -108.16 -92.68
CA GLU A 671 6.78 -109.33 -93.42
C GLU A 671 7.88 -110.04 -94.23
N ALA A 672 8.78 -109.27 -94.87
CA ALA A 672 9.89 -109.85 -95.62
C ALA A 672 10.89 -110.57 -94.69
N VAL A 673 11.24 -109.95 -93.56
CA VAL A 673 12.18 -110.52 -92.58
C VAL A 673 11.61 -111.77 -91.89
N LEU A 674 10.28 -111.87 -91.73
CA LEU A 674 9.63 -113.08 -91.22
C LEU A 674 9.89 -114.34 -92.06
N SER A 675 10.30 -114.20 -93.32
CA SER A 675 10.72 -115.32 -94.18
C SER A 675 12.24 -115.49 -94.29
N GLY A 676 13.03 -114.58 -93.69
CA GLY A 676 14.50 -114.57 -93.67
C GLY A 676 15.10 -115.44 -92.56
N SER A 677 16.40 -115.31 -92.33
CA SER A 677 17.15 -115.96 -91.25
C SER A 677 16.86 -115.34 -89.87
N HIS A 678 17.08 -116.09 -88.78
CA HIS A 678 16.92 -115.56 -87.40
C HIS A 678 17.80 -114.33 -87.12
N ALA A 679 19.01 -114.28 -87.69
CA ALA A 679 19.88 -113.11 -87.60
C ALA A 679 19.24 -111.86 -88.24
N GLU A 680 18.47 -112.01 -89.33
CA GLU A 680 17.73 -110.91 -89.95
C GLU A 680 16.54 -110.49 -89.08
N VAL A 681 15.83 -111.44 -88.45
CA VAL A 681 14.72 -111.17 -87.51
C VAL A 681 15.19 -110.39 -86.28
N THR A 682 16.24 -110.85 -85.62
CA THR A 682 16.79 -110.19 -84.42
C THR A 682 17.40 -108.82 -84.73
N ALA A 683 18.08 -108.69 -85.87
CA ALA A 683 18.56 -107.39 -86.33
C ALA A 683 17.40 -106.40 -86.56
N PHE A 684 16.29 -106.87 -87.14
CA PHE A 684 15.09 -106.06 -87.35
C PHE A 684 14.37 -105.68 -86.05
N LEU A 685 14.30 -106.57 -85.05
CA LEU A 685 13.76 -106.21 -83.73
C LEU A 685 14.57 -105.09 -83.07
N LYS A 686 15.90 -105.22 -83.03
CA LYS A 686 16.79 -104.22 -82.44
C LYS A 686 16.77 -102.89 -83.17
N TYR A 687 16.65 -102.94 -84.49
CA TYR A 687 16.61 -101.78 -85.35
C TYR A 687 15.80 -102.12 -86.60
N PRO A 688 14.51 -101.73 -86.67
CA PRO A 688 13.63 -102.15 -87.75
C PRO A 688 13.99 -101.40 -89.03
N ASP A 689 14.99 -101.89 -89.76
CA ASP A 689 15.51 -101.27 -90.97
C ASP A 689 14.56 -101.42 -92.15
N TYR A 690 14.24 -100.30 -92.81
CA TYR A 690 13.38 -100.26 -93.99
C TYR A 690 13.71 -99.01 -94.83
N ASP A 691 13.34 -99.01 -96.11
CA ASP A 691 13.81 -98.05 -97.13
C ASP A 691 13.70 -96.55 -96.74
N THR A 692 12.70 -96.19 -95.93
CA THR A 692 12.48 -94.80 -95.48
C THR A 692 12.81 -94.52 -94.02
N LYS A 693 13.30 -95.51 -93.24
CA LYS A 693 13.46 -95.38 -91.78
C LYS A 693 14.28 -94.17 -91.36
N ALA A 694 15.46 -93.99 -91.95
CA ALA A 694 16.35 -92.88 -91.59
C ALA A 694 15.74 -91.51 -91.91
N LEU A 695 14.86 -91.41 -92.91
CA LEU A 695 14.13 -90.18 -93.19
C LEU A 695 12.99 -90.00 -92.19
N ASP A 696 12.18 -91.03 -91.96
CA ASP A 696 11.03 -91.01 -91.05
C ASP A 696 11.47 -90.66 -89.62
N ASP A 697 12.52 -91.29 -89.11
CA ASP A 697 13.05 -91.02 -87.77
C ASP A 697 13.63 -89.60 -87.66
N ARG A 698 14.30 -89.10 -88.72
CA ARG A 698 14.78 -87.71 -88.73
C ARG A 698 13.65 -86.70 -88.80
N VAL A 699 12.55 -87.00 -89.50
CA VAL A 699 11.35 -86.17 -89.52
C VAL A 699 10.71 -86.18 -88.14
N ALA A 700 10.50 -87.34 -87.52
CA ALA A 700 9.97 -87.45 -86.17
C ALA A 700 10.80 -86.67 -85.15
N VAL A 701 12.14 -86.76 -85.20
CA VAL A 701 13.02 -85.96 -84.33
C VAL A 701 12.99 -84.47 -84.69
N ALA A 702 12.88 -84.09 -85.96
CA ALA A 702 12.74 -82.68 -86.37
C ALA A 702 11.43 -82.08 -85.86
N ASP A 703 10.33 -82.83 -85.90
CA ASP A 703 9.03 -82.42 -85.35
C ASP A 703 9.11 -82.24 -83.83
N LEU A 704 9.77 -83.17 -83.13
CA LEU A 704 10.03 -83.05 -81.69
C LEU A 704 10.95 -81.87 -81.33
N ILE A 705 11.99 -81.57 -82.14
CA ILE A 705 12.83 -80.39 -81.96
C ILE A 705 12.02 -79.11 -82.21
N SER A 706 11.10 -79.11 -83.18
CA SER A 706 10.28 -77.96 -83.51
C SER A 706 9.29 -77.64 -82.38
N ALA A 707 8.59 -78.66 -81.89
CA ALA A 707 7.58 -78.56 -80.84
C ALA A 707 8.18 -78.46 -79.42
N GLY A 708 9.35 -79.06 -79.19
CA GLY A 708 9.95 -79.19 -77.86
C GLY A 708 10.67 -77.94 -77.34
N GLY A 709 10.97 -77.95 -76.04
CA GLY A 709 11.71 -76.89 -75.36
C GLY A 709 13.24 -77.00 -75.53
N PRO A 710 14.01 -76.17 -74.82
CA PRO A 710 15.47 -76.12 -74.92
C PRO A 710 16.18 -77.47 -74.74
N ALA A 711 15.76 -78.30 -73.78
CA ALA A 711 16.31 -79.61 -73.49
C ALA A 711 15.98 -80.60 -74.62
N THR A 712 14.73 -80.67 -75.08
CA THR A 712 14.31 -81.51 -76.22
C THR A 712 15.04 -81.10 -77.50
N LYS A 713 15.16 -79.79 -77.76
CA LYS A 713 15.93 -79.26 -78.89
C LYS A 713 17.40 -79.64 -78.82
N SER A 714 18.01 -79.57 -77.62
CA SER A 714 19.41 -79.93 -77.42
C SER A 714 19.63 -81.43 -77.66
N ALA A 715 18.84 -82.27 -77.00
CA ALA A 715 18.93 -83.73 -77.07
C ALA A 715 18.64 -84.25 -78.49
N GLY A 716 17.58 -83.76 -79.14
CA GLY A 716 17.24 -84.13 -80.52
C GLY A 716 18.33 -83.70 -81.52
N LYS A 717 18.90 -82.49 -81.39
CA LYS A 717 20.02 -82.06 -82.26
C LYS A 717 21.28 -82.89 -82.03
N ALA A 718 21.55 -83.30 -80.79
CA ALA A 718 22.65 -84.19 -80.47
C ALA A 718 22.45 -85.56 -81.14
N ALA A 719 21.25 -86.14 -81.03
CA ALA A 719 20.87 -87.39 -81.68
C ALA A 719 21.02 -87.31 -83.21
N LEU A 720 20.49 -86.26 -83.86
CA LEU A 720 20.62 -86.04 -85.30
C LEU A 720 22.08 -85.94 -85.80
N ARG A 721 22.99 -85.40 -84.98
CA ARG A 721 24.43 -85.32 -85.30
C ARG A 721 25.15 -86.64 -85.11
N ALA A 722 24.72 -87.45 -84.14
CA ALA A 722 25.34 -88.73 -83.80
C ALA A 722 24.98 -89.85 -84.79
N GLY A 723 23.89 -89.70 -85.55
CA GLY A 723 23.53 -90.58 -86.66
C GLY A 723 22.27 -91.43 -86.39
N PRO A 724 21.86 -92.29 -87.35
CA PRO A 724 20.56 -92.98 -87.30
C PRO A 724 20.29 -93.78 -86.02
N GLN A 725 21.31 -94.44 -85.48
CA GLN A 725 21.21 -95.20 -84.22
C GLN A 725 20.84 -94.31 -83.03
N ALA A 726 21.53 -93.17 -82.87
CA ALA A 726 21.26 -92.22 -81.79
C ALA A 726 19.89 -91.52 -81.95
N VAL A 727 19.44 -91.31 -83.20
CA VAL A 727 18.09 -90.80 -83.49
C VAL A 727 17.04 -91.81 -83.02
N HIS A 728 17.23 -93.09 -83.32
CA HIS A 728 16.33 -94.14 -82.88
C HIS A 728 16.30 -94.28 -81.34
N GLU A 729 17.46 -94.28 -80.68
CA GLU A 729 17.55 -94.31 -79.21
C GLU A 729 16.88 -93.08 -78.55
N PHE A 730 17.03 -91.90 -79.16
CA PHE A 730 16.35 -90.69 -78.71
C PHE A 730 14.83 -90.81 -78.85
N LEU A 731 14.31 -91.32 -79.97
CA LEU A 731 12.88 -91.56 -80.14
C LEU A 731 12.35 -92.64 -79.16
N ARG A 732 13.15 -93.67 -78.89
CA ARG A 732 12.76 -94.77 -77.99
C ARG A 732 12.68 -94.34 -76.53
N ALA A 733 13.63 -93.55 -76.05
CA ALA A 733 13.70 -93.18 -74.62
C ALA A 733 14.11 -91.72 -74.36
N GLY A 734 15.06 -91.19 -75.13
CA GLY A 734 15.66 -89.87 -74.85
C GLY A 734 14.70 -88.68 -74.93
N GLN A 735 13.67 -88.75 -75.78
CA GLN A 735 12.70 -87.67 -75.98
C GLN A 735 11.87 -87.41 -74.72
N TYR A 736 11.52 -88.45 -73.96
CA TYR A 736 10.66 -88.34 -72.78
C TYR A 736 11.40 -87.68 -71.62
N ALA A 737 12.68 -88.03 -71.42
CA ALA A 737 13.54 -87.39 -70.42
C ALA A 737 13.79 -85.90 -70.74
N ALA A 738 13.98 -85.57 -72.02
CA ALA A 738 14.19 -84.19 -72.45
C ALA A 738 12.93 -83.33 -72.33
N ALA A 739 11.76 -83.89 -72.64
CA ALA A 739 10.47 -83.22 -72.48
C ALA A 739 10.11 -82.98 -71.00
N GLU A 740 10.46 -83.90 -70.10
CA GLU A 740 10.32 -83.68 -68.66
C GLU A 740 11.20 -82.51 -68.19
N GLN A 741 12.47 -82.46 -68.63
CA GLN A 741 13.38 -81.38 -68.26
C GLN A 741 12.88 -80.01 -68.74
N ASP A 742 12.30 -79.94 -69.94
CA ASP A 742 11.71 -78.70 -70.45
C ASP A 742 10.58 -78.19 -69.56
N LYS A 743 9.68 -79.07 -69.10
CA LYS A 743 8.59 -78.70 -68.19
C LYS A 743 9.11 -78.23 -66.84
N ARG A 744 10.12 -78.89 -66.27
CA ARG A 744 10.76 -78.46 -65.02
C ARG A 744 11.44 -77.09 -65.13
N ILE A 745 11.98 -76.73 -66.30
CA ILE A 745 12.52 -75.38 -66.55
C ILE A 745 11.39 -74.33 -66.51
N VAL A 746 10.23 -74.63 -67.11
CA VAL A 746 9.05 -73.73 -67.05
C VAL A 746 8.61 -73.50 -65.60
N VAL A 747 8.56 -74.55 -64.79
CA VAL A 747 8.21 -74.41 -63.36
C VAL A 747 9.25 -73.57 -62.61
N ALA A 748 10.54 -73.78 -62.87
CA ALA A 748 11.60 -72.98 -62.23
C ALA A 748 11.51 -71.48 -62.57
N ASP A 749 11.17 -71.13 -63.80
CA ASP A 749 10.95 -69.73 -64.21
C ASP A 749 9.73 -69.11 -63.52
N LEU A 750 8.65 -69.89 -63.35
CA LEU A 750 7.47 -69.46 -62.60
C LEU A 750 7.73 -69.31 -61.10
N VAL A 751 8.61 -70.13 -60.52
CA VAL A 751 9.07 -69.99 -59.12
C VAL A 751 9.86 -68.69 -58.94
N GLU A 752 10.70 -68.31 -59.90
CA GLU A 752 11.52 -67.09 -59.81
C GLU A 752 10.71 -65.81 -59.98
N ASN A 753 9.66 -65.83 -60.80
CA ASN A 753 8.90 -64.64 -61.19
C ASN A 753 7.48 -64.57 -60.57
N GLY A 754 7.04 -65.63 -59.87
CA GLY A 754 5.75 -65.72 -59.21
C GLY A 754 5.71 -65.02 -57.85
N GLY A 755 4.50 -64.86 -57.30
CA GLY A 755 4.34 -64.44 -55.90
C GLY A 755 4.59 -65.61 -54.92
N PRO A 756 4.57 -65.35 -53.59
CA PRO A 756 4.90 -66.35 -52.57
C PRO A 756 4.14 -67.68 -52.70
N GLU A 757 2.85 -67.65 -53.04
CA GLU A 757 2.04 -68.86 -53.23
C GLU A 757 2.42 -69.61 -54.51
N VAL A 758 2.71 -68.89 -55.60
CA VAL A 758 3.19 -69.51 -56.86
C VAL A 758 4.58 -70.12 -56.66
N GLU A 759 5.46 -69.44 -55.91
CA GLU A 759 6.78 -69.92 -55.54
C GLU A 759 6.69 -71.20 -54.70
N SER A 760 5.82 -71.20 -53.69
CA SER A 760 5.53 -72.38 -52.85
C SER A 760 5.05 -73.57 -53.69
N ALA A 761 3.98 -73.39 -54.47
CA ALA A 761 3.41 -74.42 -55.29
C ALA A 761 4.41 -74.95 -56.34
N GLY A 762 5.25 -74.08 -56.92
CA GLY A 762 6.25 -74.46 -57.89
C GLY A 762 7.41 -75.26 -57.28
N LYS A 763 7.84 -74.93 -56.05
CA LYS A 763 8.83 -75.75 -55.30
C LYS A 763 8.31 -77.15 -55.00
N ILE A 764 7.04 -77.27 -54.61
CA ILE A 764 6.37 -78.56 -54.40
C ILE A 764 6.39 -79.36 -55.70
N ALA A 765 5.97 -78.75 -56.81
CA ALA A 765 5.94 -79.40 -58.13
C ALA A 765 7.34 -79.82 -58.63
N LEU A 766 8.37 -79.00 -58.43
CA LEU A 766 9.76 -79.34 -58.78
C LEU A 766 10.31 -80.52 -57.97
N SER A 767 9.79 -80.75 -56.77
CA SER A 767 10.19 -81.87 -55.92
C SER A 767 9.42 -83.16 -56.23
N GLY A 768 8.24 -83.04 -56.86
CA GLY A 768 7.32 -84.13 -57.18
C GLY A 768 7.58 -84.92 -58.47
N THR A 769 6.59 -85.76 -58.79
CA THR A 769 6.57 -86.68 -59.94
C THR A 769 6.48 -85.92 -61.27
N ARG A 770 6.62 -86.64 -62.38
CA ARG A 770 6.42 -86.06 -63.73
C ARG A 770 5.04 -85.42 -63.89
N GLU A 771 4.02 -86.05 -63.33
CA GLU A 771 2.64 -85.58 -63.38
C GLU A 771 2.45 -84.31 -62.53
N SER A 772 3.09 -84.22 -61.35
CA SER A 772 3.04 -83.03 -60.49
C SER A 772 3.53 -81.77 -61.22
N VAL A 773 4.59 -81.88 -62.02
CA VAL A 773 5.13 -80.77 -62.82
C VAL A 773 4.14 -80.31 -63.88
N VAL A 774 3.44 -81.24 -64.55
CA VAL A 774 2.42 -80.92 -65.56
C VAL A 774 1.21 -80.26 -64.90
N HIS A 775 0.70 -80.86 -63.82
CA HIS A 775 -0.45 -80.35 -63.10
C HIS A 775 -0.22 -78.93 -62.57
N PHE A 776 0.99 -78.63 -62.12
CA PHE A 776 1.34 -77.27 -61.72
C PHE A 776 1.24 -76.26 -62.86
N ILE A 777 1.84 -76.57 -64.02
CA ILE A 777 1.85 -75.69 -65.19
C ILE A 777 0.43 -75.43 -65.68
N ASP A 778 -0.40 -76.47 -65.74
CA ASP A 778 -1.74 -76.38 -66.33
C ASP A 778 -2.78 -75.79 -65.38
N VAL A 779 -2.63 -76.03 -64.06
CA VAL A 779 -3.68 -75.72 -63.07
C VAL A 779 -3.16 -74.92 -61.88
N VAL A 780 -2.18 -75.45 -61.14
CA VAL A 780 -1.87 -74.94 -59.79
C VAL A 780 -1.30 -73.51 -59.82
N GLN A 781 -0.48 -73.15 -60.81
CA GLN A 781 0.12 -71.81 -60.87
C GLN A 781 -0.91 -70.68 -60.90
N TYR A 782 -2.04 -70.87 -61.58
CA TYR A 782 -3.05 -69.83 -61.73
C TYR A 782 -3.86 -69.66 -60.44
N ARG A 783 -4.14 -70.77 -59.75
CA ARG A 783 -4.81 -70.76 -58.45
C ARG A 783 -3.94 -70.10 -57.37
N ALA A 784 -2.65 -70.42 -57.36
CA ALA A 784 -1.68 -69.79 -56.48
C ALA A 784 -1.56 -68.27 -56.73
N ALA A 785 -1.56 -67.84 -58.00
CA ALA A 785 -1.52 -66.43 -58.35
C ALA A 785 -2.78 -65.65 -57.90
N VAL A 786 -3.96 -66.28 -57.88
CA VAL A 786 -5.18 -65.68 -57.32
C VAL A 786 -5.03 -65.45 -55.81
N ARG A 787 -4.48 -66.43 -55.08
CA ARG A 787 -4.22 -66.31 -53.63
C ARG A 787 -3.17 -65.22 -53.33
N ASP A 788 -2.14 -65.09 -54.16
CA ASP A 788 -1.17 -63.99 -54.05
C ASP A 788 -1.83 -62.60 -54.23
N LEU A 789 -2.78 -62.47 -55.16
CA LEU A 789 -3.51 -61.22 -55.39
C LEU A 789 -4.45 -60.89 -54.21
N ASP A 790 -5.18 -61.90 -53.73
CA ASP A 790 -6.09 -61.76 -52.59
C ASP A 790 -5.35 -61.31 -51.32
N THR A 791 -4.20 -61.91 -51.04
CA THR A 791 -3.28 -61.49 -49.95
C THR A 791 -2.85 -60.03 -50.07
N GLN A 792 -2.53 -59.57 -51.28
CA GLN A 792 -2.14 -58.18 -51.51
C GLN A 792 -3.29 -57.20 -51.29
N ILE A 793 -4.51 -57.56 -51.73
CA ILE A 793 -5.71 -56.73 -51.54
C ILE A 793 -6.05 -56.60 -50.06
N HIS A 794 -6.03 -57.72 -49.33
CA HIS A 794 -6.25 -57.73 -47.88
C HIS A 794 -5.21 -56.87 -47.15
N ALA A 795 -3.92 -57.09 -47.41
CA ALA A 795 -2.85 -56.32 -46.79
C ALA A 795 -2.96 -54.81 -47.08
N ALA A 796 -3.31 -54.41 -48.31
CA ALA A 796 -3.52 -53.00 -48.66
C ALA A 796 -4.72 -52.38 -47.92
N THR A 797 -5.80 -53.15 -47.73
CA THR A 797 -7.00 -52.72 -47.00
C THR A 797 -6.70 -52.53 -45.52
N ILE A 798 -6.00 -53.49 -44.91
CA ILE A 798 -5.54 -53.39 -43.52
C ILE A 798 -4.61 -52.20 -43.32
N HIS A 799 -3.64 -52.00 -44.21
CA HIS A 799 -2.71 -50.88 -44.14
C HIS A 799 -3.45 -49.52 -44.17
N GLN A 800 -4.51 -49.41 -44.97
CA GLN A 800 -5.33 -48.21 -45.01
C GLN A 800 -6.00 -47.91 -43.66
N TYR A 801 -6.53 -48.91 -42.95
CA TYR A 801 -7.07 -48.71 -41.59
C TYR A 801 -6.00 -48.27 -40.59
N VAL A 802 -4.77 -48.80 -40.71
CA VAL A 802 -3.63 -48.37 -39.89
C VAL A 802 -3.28 -46.90 -40.14
N LEU A 803 -3.25 -46.46 -41.41
CA LEU A 803 -3.02 -45.05 -41.77
C LEU A 803 -4.13 -44.13 -41.24
N GLU A 804 -5.38 -44.57 -41.26
CA GLU A 804 -6.51 -43.82 -40.68
C GLU A 804 -6.35 -43.68 -39.16
N ALA A 805 -5.93 -44.74 -38.46
CA ALA A 805 -5.68 -44.67 -37.02
C ALA A 805 -4.52 -43.72 -36.68
N GLN A 806 -3.45 -43.74 -37.48
CA GLN A 806 -2.33 -42.79 -37.35
C GLN A 806 -2.75 -41.34 -37.61
N SER A 807 -3.63 -41.12 -38.60
CA SER A 807 -4.20 -39.80 -38.88
C SER A 807 -5.06 -39.27 -37.72
N ALA A 808 -5.90 -40.14 -37.13
CA ALA A 808 -6.67 -39.84 -35.94
C ALA A 808 -5.75 -39.46 -34.75
N ALA A 809 -4.69 -40.23 -34.51
CA ALA A 809 -3.68 -39.94 -33.49
C ALA A 809 -2.97 -38.60 -33.73
N SER A 810 -2.53 -38.32 -34.96
CA SER A 810 -1.89 -37.04 -35.31
C SER A 810 -2.83 -35.85 -35.08
N THR A 811 -4.10 -35.99 -35.45
CA THR A 811 -5.11 -34.95 -35.20
C THR A 811 -5.34 -34.74 -33.71
N ALA A 812 -5.42 -35.82 -32.93
CA ALA A 812 -5.56 -35.76 -31.49
C ALA A 812 -4.38 -35.03 -30.82
N GLN A 813 -3.15 -35.28 -31.28
CA GLN A 813 -1.95 -34.60 -30.78
C GLN A 813 -1.92 -33.10 -31.13
N ALA A 814 -2.41 -32.73 -32.33
CA ALA A 814 -2.57 -31.33 -32.71
C ALA A 814 -3.61 -30.62 -31.83
N ASP A 815 -4.75 -31.25 -31.56
CA ASP A 815 -5.78 -30.74 -30.64
C ASP A 815 -5.20 -30.58 -29.21
N ALA A 816 -4.51 -31.59 -28.68
CA ALA A 816 -3.87 -31.52 -27.36
C ALA A 816 -2.83 -30.39 -27.25
N SER A 817 -1.95 -30.26 -28.24
CA SER A 817 -0.95 -29.17 -28.30
C SER A 817 -1.62 -27.80 -28.32
N TYR A 818 -2.75 -27.67 -29.04
CA TYR A 818 -3.51 -26.43 -29.06
C TYR A 818 -4.20 -26.15 -27.72
N ALA A 819 -4.74 -27.18 -27.06
CA ALA A 819 -5.29 -27.05 -25.70
C ALA A 819 -4.23 -26.57 -24.70
N GLU A 820 -2.99 -27.06 -24.78
CA GLU A 820 -1.88 -26.60 -23.94
C GLU A 820 -1.54 -25.11 -24.17
N GLN A 821 -1.51 -24.66 -25.43
CA GLN A 821 -1.30 -23.24 -25.77
C GLN A 821 -2.42 -22.36 -25.20
N VAL A 822 -3.66 -22.83 -25.29
CA VAL A 822 -4.84 -22.15 -24.75
C VAL A 822 -4.76 -22.09 -23.21
N ALA A 823 -4.41 -23.19 -22.54
CA ALA A 823 -4.19 -23.19 -21.09
C ALA A 823 -3.06 -22.24 -20.66
N ALA A 824 -1.98 -22.12 -21.44
CA ALA A 824 -0.93 -21.14 -21.19
C ALA A 824 -1.44 -19.69 -21.30
N THR A 825 -2.33 -19.42 -22.26
CA THR A 825 -2.99 -18.10 -22.40
C THR A 825 -3.88 -17.82 -21.20
N ALA A 826 -4.62 -18.81 -20.70
CA ALA A 826 -5.44 -18.68 -19.51
C ALA A 826 -4.60 -18.39 -18.25
N ARG A 827 -3.45 -19.07 -18.08
CA ARG A 827 -2.50 -18.78 -16.99
C ARG A 827 -1.97 -17.35 -17.03
N GLN A 828 -1.55 -16.88 -18.22
CA GLN A 828 -1.11 -15.48 -18.37
C GLN A 828 -2.23 -14.49 -18.02
N ALA A 829 -3.48 -14.79 -18.40
CA ALA A 829 -4.61 -13.97 -18.02
C ALA A 829 -4.83 -13.93 -16.50
N SER A 830 -4.67 -15.07 -15.82
CA SER A 830 -4.70 -15.13 -14.35
C SER A 830 -3.62 -14.24 -13.72
N ASP A 831 -2.37 -14.36 -14.18
CA ASP A 831 -1.25 -13.54 -13.69
C ASP A 831 -1.51 -12.04 -13.88
N ASP A 832 -2.07 -11.67 -15.04
CA ASP A 832 -2.44 -10.29 -15.35
C ASP A 832 -3.57 -9.77 -14.45
N ALA A 833 -4.52 -10.64 -14.08
CA ALA A 833 -5.63 -10.31 -13.18
C ALA A 833 -5.13 -10.10 -11.74
N ASP A 834 -4.20 -10.96 -11.28
CA ASP A 834 -3.54 -10.82 -9.97
C ASP A 834 -2.73 -9.53 -9.87
N ALA A 835 -2.00 -9.18 -10.93
CA ALA A 835 -1.28 -7.91 -11.01
C ALA A 835 -2.24 -6.70 -10.95
N ALA A 836 -3.38 -6.78 -11.64
CA ALA A 836 -4.41 -5.74 -11.58
C ALA A 836 -5.03 -5.61 -10.18
N ALA A 837 -5.37 -6.72 -9.53
CA ALA A 837 -5.87 -6.73 -8.15
C ALA A 837 -4.85 -6.14 -7.16
N ALA A 838 -3.57 -6.45 -7.31
CA ALA A 838 -2.51 -5.87 -6.50
C ALA A 838 -2.38 -4.36 -6.70
N ALA A 839 -2.45 -3.88 -7.95
CA ALA A 839 -2.45 -2.45 -8.26
C ALA A 839 -3.68 -1.74 -7.68
N ALA A 840 -4.87 -2.35 -7.77
CA ALA A 840 -6.11 -1.81 -7.20
C ALA A 840 -6.01 -1.65 -5.68
N ARG A 841 -5.46 -2.66 -4.98
CA ARG A 841 -5.20 -2.60 -3.53
C ARG A 841 -4.24 -1.46 -3.17
N GLN A 842 -3.16 -1.30 -3.94
CA GLN A 842 -2.22 -0.20 -3.73
C GLN A 842 -2.89 1.19 -3.89
N SER A 843 -3.76 1.33 -4.89
CA SER A 843 -4.60 2.52 -5.09
C SER A 843 -5.51 2.76 -3.87
N ALA A 844 -6.27 1.74 -3.43
CA ALA A 844 -7.13 1.83 -2.26
C ALA A 844 -6.37 2.25 -0.97
N ASP A 845 -5.19 1.68 -0.73
CA ASP A 845 -4.33 2.04 0.40
C ASP A 845 -3.89 3.52 0.32
N ALA A 846 -3.50 4.00 -0.87
CA ALA A 846 -3.16 5.39 -1.09
C ALA A 846 -4.37 6.33 -0.89
N ALA A 847 -5.56 5.94 -1.35
CA ALA A 847 -6.80 6.69 -1.15
C ALA A 847 -7.13 6.81 0.35
N ALA A 848 -6.95 5.74 1.12
CA ALA A 848 -7.12 5.75 2.58
C ALA A 848 -6.16 6.72 3.27
N VAL A 849 -4.91 6.82 2.80
CA VAL A 849 -3.95 7.83 3.27
C VAL A 849 -4.45 9.25 2.98
N TYR A 850 -4.95 9.53 1.77
CA TYR A 850 -5.49 10.86 1.42
C TYR A 850 -6.74 11.20 2.25
N ALA A 851 -7.64 10.26 2.47
CA ALA A 851 -8.79 10.45 3.36
C ALA A 851 -8.36 10.79 4.79
N SER A 852 -7.33 10.12 5.32
CA SER A 852 -6.74 10.42 6.64
C SER A 852 -6.15 11.84 6.70
N GLN A 853 -5.39 12.25 5.67
CA GLN A 853 -4.84 13.61 5.56
C GLN A 853 -5.94 14.69 5.46
N ALA A 854 -7.00 14.42 4.71
CA ALA A 854 -8.16 15.31 4.60
C ALA A 854 -8.86 15.47 5.96
N LYS A 855 -9.05 14.36 6.70
CA LYS A 855 -9.60 14.36 8.06
C LYS A 855 -8.75 15.18 9.03
N GLN A 856 -7.42 15.04 8.97
CA GLN A 856 -6.49 15.87 9.76
C GLN A 856 -6.63 17.36 9.41
N SER A 857 -6.73 17.69 8.12
CA SER A 857 -6.94 19.07 7.65
C SER A 857 -8.25 19.66 8.17
N ALA A 858 -9.36 18.90 8.12
CA ALA A 858 -10.65 19.30 8.67
C ALA A 858 -10.57 19.54 10.20
N ALA A 859 -9.86 18.69 10.95
CA ALA A 859 -9.64 18.87 12.37
C ALA A 859 -8.83 20.14 12.69
N ALA A 860 -7.77 20.41 11.93
CA ALA A 860 -6.98 21.64 12.04
C ALA A 860 -7.83 22.89 11.73
N ALA A 861 -8.65 22.83 10.67
CA ALA A 861 -9.56 23.92 10.31
C ALA A 861 -10.58 24.22 11.41
N LYS A 862 -11.15 23.17 12.03
CA LYS A 862 -12.05 23.29 13.19
C LYS A 862 -11.35 23.95 14.38
N SER A 863 -10.11 23.56 14.68
CA SER A 863 -9.31 24.18 15.75
C SER A 863 -9.04 25.67 15.48
N ALA A 864 -8.71 26.02 14.23
CA ALA A 864 -8.52 27.40 13.80
C ALA A 864 -9.81 28.22 13.94
N ALA A 865 -10.96 27.69 13.50
CA ALA A 865 -12.26 28.34 13.66
C ALA A 865 -12.62 28.58 15.13
N ASN A 866 -12.37 27.60 16.02
CA ASN A 866 -12.56 27.75 17.47
C ASN A 866 -11.65 28.86 18.04
N SER A 867 -10.39 28.92 17.62
CA SER A 867 -9.43 29.95 18.03
C SER A 867 -9.85 31.35 17.56
N ALA A 868 -10.40 31.46 16.35
CA ALA A 868 -10.94 32.70 15.82
C ALA A 868 -12.19 33.16 16.60
N ALA A 869 -13.08 32.22 16.94
CA ALA A 869 -14.26 32.49 17.78
C ALA A 869 -13.86 32.98 19.18
N ASN A 870 -12.85 32.36 19.81
CA ASN A 870 -12.29 32.82 21.08
C ASN A 870 -11.70 34.24 20.95
N SER A 871 -10.97 34.52 19.86
CA SER A 871 -10.43 35.86 19.59
C SER A 871 -11.54 36.90 19.46
N ALA A 872 -12.65 36.56 18.80
CA ALA A 872 -13.82 37.42 18.68
C ALA A 872 -14.46 37.73 20.04
N ALA A 873 -14.61 36.71 20.90
CA ALA A 873 -15.11 36.91 22.26
C ALA A 873 -14.20 37.85 23.10
N VAL A 874 -12.87 37.66 23.01
CA VAL A 874 -11.89 38.55 23.67
C VAL A 874 -11.99 39.98 23.15
N ALA A 875 -12.06 40.16 21.83
CA ALA A 875 -12.17 41.48 21.21
C ALA A 875 -13.46 42.20 21.62
N ARG A 876 -14.60 41.49 21.65
CA ARG A 876 -15.89 42.03 22.07
C ARG A 876 -15.89 42.44 23.56
N ASN A 877 -15.29 41.63 24.43
CA ASN A 877 -15.09 41.98 25.83
C ASN A 877 -14.18 43.22 26.00
N ALA A 878 -13.12 43.33 25.21
CA ALA A 878 -12.24 44.50 25.21
C ALA A 878 -12.98 45.77 24.76
N ALA A 879 -13.76 45.68 23.68
CA ALA A 879 -14.59 46.79 23.21
C ALA A 879 -15.61 47.26 24.28
N ASN A 880 -16.29 46.32 24.94
CA ASN A 880 -17.18 46.62 26.08
C ASN A 880 -16.44 47.33 27.23
N SER A 881 -15.23 46.87 27.57
CA SER A 881 -14.38 47.53 28.58
C SER A 881 -13.97 48.94 28.17
N ALA A 882 -13.64 49.15 26.89
CA ALA A 882 -13.29 50.46 26.33
C ALA A 882 -14.47 51.43 26.38
N ARG A 883 -15.68 50.98 26.03
CA ARG A 883 -16.93 51.76 26.16
C ARG A 883 -17.19 52.17 27.61
N ALA A 884 -17.06 51.24 28.55
CA ALA A 884 -17.21 51.53 29.98
C ALA A 884 -16.15 52.55 30.47
N ALA A 885 -14.90 52.44 30.01
CA ALA A 885 -13.85 53.40 30.30
C ALA A 885 -14.15 54.79 29.74
N ALA A 886 -14.63 54.88 28.51
CA ALA A 886 -15.04 56.16 27.90
C ALA A 886 -16.18 56.83 28.68
N ALA A 887 -17.17 56.06 29.14
CA ALA A 887 -18.26 56.56 29.99
C ALA A 887 -17.73 57.09 31.34
N ARG A 888 -16.84 56.34 32.02
CA ARG A 888 -16.18 56.79 33.26
C ARG A 888 -15.35 58.06 33.06
N ALA A 889 -14.61 58.15 31.96
CA ALA A 889 -13.80 59.30 31.61
C ALA A 889 -14.69 60.55 31.40
N GLN A 890 -15.82 60.38 30.70
CA GLN A 890 -16.77 61.46 30.48
C GLN A 890 -17.40 61.95 31.79
N SER A 891 -17.82 61.04 32.67
CA SER A 891 -18.33 61.42 33.99
C SER A 891 -17.30 62.22 34.79
N SER A 892 -16.03 61.83 34.73
CA SER A 892 -14.93 62.57 35.37
C SER A 892 -14.71 63.95 34.75
N ALA A 893 -14.75 64.08 33.41
CA ALA A 893 -14.68 65.37 32.73
C ALA A 893 -15.84 66.32 33.11
N ASN A 894 -17.05 65.79 33.26
CA ASN A 894 -18.22 66.56 33.71
C ASN A 894 -18.01 67.06 35.15
N ARG A 895 -17.55 66.19 36.06
CA ARG A 895 -17.22 66.57 37.46
C ARG A 895 -16.11 67.62 37.54
N ALA A 896 -15.06 67.48 36.74
CA ALA A 896 -13.96 68.45 36.67
C ALA A 896 -14.45 69.82 36.20
N THR A 897 -15.29 69.84 35.15
CA THR A 897 -15.90 71.06 34.61
C THR A 897 -16.78 71.75 35.65
N ALA A 898 -17.63 71.01 36.35
CA ALA A 898 -18.45 71.56 37.42
C ALA A 898 -17.60 72.15 38.57
N SER A 899 -16.45 71.53 38.86
CA SER A 899 -15.51 72.05 39.87
C SER A 899 -14.86 73.35 39.43
N ALA A 900 -14.43 73.46 38.16
CA ALA A 900 -13.87 74.69 37.62
C ALA A 900 -14.86 75.86 37.63
N VAL A 901 -16.13 75.61 37.30
CA VAL A 901 -17.21 76.62 37.44
C VAL A 901 -17.32 77.10 38.88
N ARG A 902 -17.40 76.18 39.87
CA ARG A 902 -17.45 76.55 41.29
C ARG A 902 -16.22 77.32 41.77
N ALA A 903 -15.03 76.96 41.27
CA ALA A 903 -13.78 77.63 41.61
C ALA A 903 -13.78 79.08 41.11
N ARG A 904 -14.20 79.29 39.86
CA ARG A 904 -14.35 80.61 39.25
C ARG A 904 -15.37 81.48 40.00
N ASP A 905 -16.53 80.91 40.35
CA ASP A 905 -17.54 81.64 41.12
C ASP A 905 -17.01 82.06 42.50
N SER A 906 -16.19 81.19 43.13
CA SER A 906 -15.53 81.52 44.40
C SER A 906 -14.49 82.63 44.24
N ALA A 907 -13.67 82.60 43.19
CA ALA A 907 -12.73 83.66 42.87
C ALA A 907 -13.42 85.01 42.61
N ASN A 908 -14.53 85.01 41.87
CA ASN A 908 -15.33 86.20 41.60
C ASN A 908 -15.92 86.78 42.89
N ARG A 909 -16.45 85.93 43.78
CA ARG A 909 -16.91 86.38 45.11
C ARG A 909 -15.77 86.97 45.94
N ALA A 910 -14.61 86.32 45.95
CA ALA A 910 -13.43 86.80 46.68
C ALA A 910 -12.97 88.19 46.20
N GLN A 911 -12.97 88.42 44.88
CA GLN A 911 -12.69 89.73 44.28
C GLN A 911 -13.73 90.79 44.71
N GLY A 912 -15.01 90.40 44.76
CA GLY A 912 -16.07 91.26 45.30
C GLY A 912 -15.81 91.66 46.76
N TYR A 913 -15.42 90.72 47.61
CA TYR A 913 -15.07 91.01 49.01
C TYR A 913 -13.82 91.89 49.14
N ALA A 914 -12.79 91.65 48.33
CA ALA A 914 -11.60 92.51 48.30
C ALA A 914 -11.93 93.97 47.93
N ALA A 915 -12.85 94.16 46.97
CA ALA A 915 -13.33 95.49 46.59
C ALA A 915 -14.11 96.17 47.73
N GLN A 916 -14.97 95.43 48.44
CA GLN A 916 -15.70 95.93 49.61
C GLN A 916 -14.75 96.32 50.75
N ALA A 917 -13.78 95.47 51.08
CA ALA A 917 -12.78 95.74 52.11
C ALA A 917 -11.99 97.02 51.83
N LYS A 918 -11.62 97.22 50.56
CA LYS A 918 -10.94 98.44 50.10
C LYS A 918 -11.82 99.68 50.27
N GLN A 919 -13.11 99.58 49.97
CA GLN A 919 -14.04 100.69 50.16
C GLN A 919 -14.17 101.05 51.65
N SER A 920 -14.37 100.07 52.53
CA SER A 920 -14.41 100.31 53.98
C SER A 920 -13.14 100.96 54.52
N ALA A 921 -11.97 100.62 53.98
CA ALA A 921 -10.72 101.27 54.35
C ALA A 921 -10.62 102.74 53.90
N LEU A 922 -11.26 103.09 52.78
CA LEU A 922 -11.35 104.48 52.29
C LEU A 922 -12.34 105.28 53.15
N ASP A 923 -13.52 104.74 53.42
CA ASP A 923 -14.58 105.38 54.20
C ASP A 923 -14.12 105.61 55.67
N ALA A 924 -13.35 104.67 56.22
CA ALA A 924 -12.67 104.84 57.50
C ALA A 924 -11.72 106.05 57.49
N GLY A 925 -11.04 106.30 56.36
CA GLY A 925 -10.13 107.43 56.15
C GLY A 925 -10.83 108.78 56.23
N GLU A 926 -12.04 108.90 55.68
CA GLU A 926 -12.85 110.13 55.76
C GLU A 926 -13.24 110.46 57.22
N SER A 927 -13.53 109.43 58.02
CA SER A 927 -13.85 109.62 59.44
C SER A 927 -12.68 110.22 60.24
N VAL A 928 -11.43 109.89 59.88
CA VAL A 928 -10.24 110.48 60.51
C VAL A 928 -10.18 111.99 60.26
N GLU A 929 -10.50 112.46 59.06
CA GLU A 929 -10.48 113.89 58.75
C GLU A 929 -11.45 114.67 59.64
N VAL A 930 -12.66 114.12 59.85
CA VAL A 930 -13.67 114.69 60.75
C VAL A 930 -13.16 114.71 62.20
N ALA A 931 -12.51 113.63 62.66
CA ALA A 931 -12.01 113.53 64.02
C ALA A 931 -10.89 114.55 64.31
N VAL A 932 -9.93 114.68 63.40
CA VAL A 932 -8.79 115.60 63.52
C VAL A 932 -9.26 117.05 63.49
N GLN A 933 -10.20 117.40 62.61
CA GLN A 933 -10.77 118.74 62.55
C GLN A 933 -11.46 119.13 63.86
N ALA A 934 -12.21 118.21 64.45
CA ALA A 934 -12.89 118.46 65.72
C ALA A 934 -11.91 118.74 66.87
N ALA A 935 -10.80 118.02 66.94
CA ALA A 935 -9.74 118.26 67.93
C ALA A 935 -9.11 119.66 67.79
N GLN A 936 -8.88 120.13 66.56
CA GLN A 936 -8.33 121.45 66.30
C GLN A 936 -9.28 122.59 66.70
N ASP A 937 -10.58 122.41 66.46
CA ASP A 937 -11.60 123.40 66.83
C ASP A 937 -11.75 123.51 68.36
N ALA A 938 -11.65 122.39 69.08
CA ALA A 938 -11.68 122.35 70.55
C ALA A 938 -10.51 123.16 71.16
N LEU A 939 -9.33 123.03 70.56
CA LEU A 939 -8.12 123.76 70.96
C LEU A 939 -8.25 125.27 70.77
N LYS A 940 -8.95 125.74 69.73
CA LYS A 940 -9.17 127.17 69.48
C LYS A 940 -10.03 127.85 70.55
N GLN A 941 -11.08 127.20 71.04
CA GLN A 941 -11.96 127.81 72.05
C GLN A 941 -11.23 128.05 73.37
N TRP A 942 -10.36 127.11 73.76
CA TRP A 942 -9.56 127.24 74.96
C TRP A 942 -8.70 128.52 74.98
N VAL A 943 -8.18 128.94 73.84
CA VAL A 943 -7.31 130.12 73.72
C VAL A 943 -8.10 131.43 73.92
N LEU A 944 -9.35 131.53 73.48
CA LEU A 944 -10.18 132.74 73.52
C LEU A 944 -10.60 133.17 74.95
N LEU A 945 -10.89 132.22 75.84
CA LEU A 945 -11.32 132.52 77.22
C LEU A 945 -10.20 133.03 78.12
N LYS A 946 -8.95 133.00 77.65
CA LYS A 946 -7.77 133.41 78.42
C LYS A 946 -7.44 134.91 78.28
N GLU A 947 -8.02 135.62 77.31
CA GLU A 947 -7.63 136.99 76.94
C GLU A 947 -8.52 138.12 77.55
N GLN A 948 -9.53 137.82 78.37
CA GLN A 948 -10.49 138.82 78.89
C GLN A 948 -10.17 139.46 80.27
N ASP A 949 -9.08 139.11 80.96
CA ASP A 949 -8.96 139.34 82.43
C ASP A 949 -7.97 140.41 82.97
N GLU A 950 -7.29 141.28 82.19
CA GLU A 950 -6.30 142.24 82.79
C GLU A 950 -6.14 143.64 82.13
N LEU A 951 -6.23 144.75 82.91
CA LEU A 951 -5.64 146.12 82.70
C LEU A 951 -5.74 147.06 83.98
N LEU A 952 -4.65 147.33 84.73
CA LEU A 952 -4.51 148.37 85.83
C LEU A 952 -3.13 149.09 85.78
N THR A 953 -2.98 150.34 86.28
CA THR A 953 -1.76 151.20 86.09
C THR A 953 -0.77 151.24 87.29
N PRO A 954 0.53 151.54 87.11
CA PRO A 954 1.57 151.45 88.16
C PRO A 954 1.37 152.33 89.41
N GLU A 955 0.80 153.53 89.27
CA GLU A 955 0.44 154.39 90.41
C GLU A 955 -0.54 153.66 91.34
N GLN A 956 -1.52 152.95 90.74
CA GLN A 956 -2.50 152.16 91.46
C GLN A 956 -1.88 150.89 92.06
N ILE A 957 -0.89 150.29 91.40
CA ILE A 957 -0.20 149.08 91.88
C ILE A 957 0.65 149.36 93.12
N PHE A 958 1.34 150.50 93.19
CA PHE A 958 2.33 150.75 94.26
C PHE A 958 1.91 151.76 95.34
N PHE A 959 1.01 152.70 95.04
CA PHE A 959 0.53 153.69 96.01
C PHE A 959 -0.96 153.53 96.34
N GLY A 960 -1.65 152.57 95.70
CA GLY A 960 -2.99 152.12 96.10
C GLY A 960 -2.97 151.22 97.35
N PRO A 961 -4.16 150.86 97.86
CA PRO A 961 -4.27 149.91 98.98
C PRO A 961 -3.49 148.61 98.67
N PRO A 962 -2.83 148.00 99.67
CA PRO A 962 -2.06 146.78 99.44
C PRO A 962 -2.96 145.66 98.88
N PRO A 963 -2.44 144.80 98.00
CA PRO A 963 -3.09 143.54 97.65
C PRO A 963 -3.43 142.70 98.89
N ASP A 964 -4.51 141.91 98.83
CA ASP A 964 -4.97 141.10 99.95
C ASP A 964 -3.84 140.23 100.54
N GLY A 965 -3.53 140.45 101.83
CA GLY A 965 -2.48 139.77 102.56
C GLY A 965 -1.13 140.50 102.60
N GLU A 966 -0.94 141.59 101.87
CA GLU A 966 0.29 142.39 101.96
C GLU A 966 0.20 143.51 103.01
N ALA A 967 1.35 143.86 103.61
CA ALA A 967 1.47 145.04 104.46
C ALA A 967 2.11 146.17 103.64
N ARG A 968 1.49 147.35 103.62
CA ARG A 968 2.01 148.55 102.93
C ARG A 968 1.81 149.81 103.74
N GLN A 969 2.80 150.69 103.72
CA GLN A 969 2.71 152.03 104.29
C GLN A 969 3.41 153.05 103.37
N THR A 970 2.80 154.22 103.21
CA THR A 970 3.42 155.33 102.48
C THR A 970 4.05 156.34 103.43
N PHE A 971 5.16 156.93 102.99
CA PHE A 971 5.95 157.89 103.74
C PHE A 971 6.18 159.12 102.86
N PRO A 972 5.90 160.33 103.36
CA PRO A 972 6.32 161.54 102.67
C PRO A 972 7.84 161.69 102.77
N SER A 973 8.48 162.14 101.70
CA SER A 973 9.88 162.54 101.72
C SER A 973 10.13 163.75 100.81
N ASP A 974 11.19 164.49 101.09
CA ASP A 974 11.63 165.61 100.25
C ASP A 974 12.47 165.14 99.04
N ALA A 975 12.62 163.82 98.85
CA ALA A 975 13.40 163.22 97.78
C ALA A 975 12.66 163.34 96.43
N ARG A 976 12.69 164.50 95.77
CA ARG A 976 12.06 164.67 94.45
C ARG A 976 13.06 164.54 93.32
N ALA A 977 12.68 163.89 92.24
CA ALA A 977 13.43 163.85 90.98
C ALA A 977 12.48 163.89 89.76
N PRO A 978 11.66 164.96 89.61
CA PRO A 978 10.55 165.02 88.67
C PRO A 978 10.96 164.69 87.22
N GLY A 979 10.07 164.03 86.47
CA GLY A 979 10.29 163.51 85.12
C GLY A 979 10.79 162.06 85.07
N ASN A 980 11.03 161.42 86.22
CA ASN A 980 11.58 160.07 86.29
C ASN A 980 10.55 158.97 86.64
N GLY A 981 9.29 159.35 86.85
CA GLY A 981 8.18 158.44 87.12
C GLY A 981 8.29 157.72 88.47
N ILE A 982 7.89 156.45 88.52
CA ILE A 982 8.00 155.63 89.73
C ILE A 982 9.24 154.74 89.59
N ILE A 983 10.16 154.82 90.55
CA ILE A 983 11.30 153.92 90.64
C ILE A 983 11.04 152.97 91.79
N ILE A 984 11.13 151.66 91.54
CA ILE A 984 10.96 150.66 92.59
C ILE A 984 12.26 149.93 92.85
N PHE A 985 12.42 149.52 94.10
CA PHE A 985 13.52 148.73 94.63
C PHE A 985 12.90 147.45 95.17
N ARG A 986 13.18 146.32 94.51
CA ARG A 986 12.59 145.02 94.84
C ARG A 986 13.64 144.04 95.32
N LEU A 987 13.29 143.37 96.41
CA LEU A 987 13.98 142.21 96.94
C LEU A 987 13.08 140.99 96.73
N PHE A 988 13.57 139.97 96.03
CA PHE A 988 12.77 138.79 95.69
C PHE A 988 13.60 137.51 95.70
N ILE A 989 12.93 136.38 95.88
CA ILE A 989 13.57 135.06 95.87
C ILE A 989 13.28 134.39 94.53
N SER A 990 14.32 134.16 93.73
CA SER A 990 14.15 133.56 92.41
C SER A 990 13.74 132.08 92.42
N ASP A 991 14.09 131.35 93.48
CA ASP A 991 13.70 129.95 93.64
C ASP A 991 12.21 129.80 93.89
N LYS A 992 11.57 128.85 93.20
CA LYS A 992 10.14 128.55 93.39
C LYS A 992 9.86 127.97 94.78
N TYR A 993 10.74 127.09 95.23
CA TYR A 993 10.71 126.52 96.57
C TYR A 993 12.13 126.44 97.11
N PHE A 994 12.31 126.80 98.36
CA PHE A 994 13.58 126.72 99.08
C PHE A 994 13.37 125.92 100.38
N TYR A 995 14.42 125.24 100.86
CA TYR A 995 14.39 124.34 102.03
C TYR A 995 13.53 123.05 101.96
N CYS A 996 13.30 122.49 100.78
CA CYS A 996 12.51 121.25 100.68
C CYS A 996 13.16 119.99 101.28
N ASP A 997 14.49 119.92 101.31
CA ASP A 997 15.22 118.69 101.64
C ASP A 997 15.76 118.64 103.09
N VAL A 998 15.34 119.57 103.95
CA VAL A 998 15.92 119.76 105.31
C VAL A 998 14.91 119.61 106.46
N GLY A 999 13.80 118.90 106.25
CA GLY A 999 12.88 118.50 107.32
C GLY A 999 11.99 119.61 107.90
N VAL A 1000 12.06 120.82 107.33
CA VAL A 1000 11.10 121.92 107.54
C VAL A 1000 10.16 122.01 106.32
N PRO A 1001 8.94 122.56 106.46
CA PRO A 1001 8.05 122.78 105.31
C PRO A 1001 8.73 123.67 104.26
N CYS A 1002 8.77 123.23 102.99
CA CYS A 1002 9.37 124.01 101.89
C CYS A 1002 8.86 125.45 101.91
N GLY A 1003 9.75 126.43 102.05
CA GLY A 1003 9.45 127.84 101.82
C GLY A 1003 9.15 128.06 100.35
N LYS A 1004 8.16 128.90 100.04
CA LYS A 1004 7.80 129.28 98.67
C LYS A 1004 8.41 130.65 98.39
N GLY A 1005 9.33 130.71 97.44
CA GLY A 1005 9.88 131.99 96.96
C GLY A 1005 8.96 132.61 95.91
N ASP A 1006 9.39 133.71 95.31
CA ASP A 1006 8.65 134.38 94.23
C ASP A 1006 8.68 133.55 92.93
N GLY A 1007 9.64 132.63 92.81
CA GLY A 1007 9.70 131.64 91.73
C GLY A 1007 9.84 132.26 90.35
N ARG A 1008 10.46 133.45 90.28
CA ARG A 1008 10.61 134.25 89.08
C ARG A 1008 12.07 134.64 88.88
N THR A 1009 12.39 135.08 87.68
CA THR A 1009 13.65 135.78 87.43
C THR A 1009 13.47 137.29 87.61
N PHE A 1010 14.54 138.07 87.42
CA PHE A 1010 14.43 139.53 87.31
C PHE A 1010 13.34 139.90 86.30
N SER A 1011 12.55 140.90 86.64
CA SER A 1011 11.41 141.33 85.82
C SER A 1011 11.30 142.85 85.85
N ASN A 1012 11.05 143.40 84.67
CA ASN A 1012 10.74 144.81 84.52
C ASN A 1012 9.23 145.08 84.58
N GLU A 1013 8.40 144.09 84.89
CA GLU A 1013 6.94 144.26 85.03
C GLU A 1013 6.57 144.82 86.41
N ALA A 1014 5.60 145.74 86.46
CA ALA A 1014 5.13 146.41 87.67
C ALA A 1014 4.49 145.42 88.66
N GLY A 1015 3.80 144.37 88.18
CA GLY A 1015 3.18 143.35 89.03
C GLY A 1015 4.11 142.23 89.51
N ALA A 1016 5.40 142.24 89.16
CA ALA A 1016 6.27 141.13 89.50
C ALA A 1016 6.46 140.99 91.02
N GLY A 1017 6.18 139.78 91.53
CA GLY A 1017 6.14 139.47 92.95
C GLY A 1017 7.45 139.78 93.67
N TYR A 1018 7.37 140.16 94.93
CA TYR A 1018 8.51 140.54 95.73
C TYR A 1018 8.34 139.99 97.14
N ARG A 1019 9.44 139.93 97.90
CA ARG A 1019 9.40 139.81 99.36
C ARG A 1019 9.22 141.19 99.99
N VAL A 1020 10.01 142.14 99.51
CA VAL A 1020 9.96 143.54 99.94
C VAL A 1020 10.09 144.45 98.73
N ASN A 1021 9.28 145.50 98.68
CA ASN A 1021 9.29 146.51 97.63
C ASN A 1021 9.22 147.91 98.24
N LEU A 1022 10.17 148.76 97.88
CA LEU A 1022 10.07 150.20 98.10
C LEU A 1022 9.82 150.88 96.76
N ALA A 1023 8.69 151.55 96.60
CA ALA A 1023 8.40 152.39 95.45
C ALA A 1023 8.63 153.86 95.79
N TRP A 1024 9.36 154.56 94.94
CA TRP A 1024 9.62 155.99 95.04
C TRP A 1024 8.93 156.70 93.89
N ASN A 1025 7.91 157.50 94.21
CA ASN A 1025 7.31 158.40 93.25
C ASN A 1025 8.21 159.63 93.13
N THR A 1026 9.00 159.68 92.07
CA THR A 1026 9.99 160.75 91.89
C THR A 1026 9.35 162.12 91.64
N GLU A 1027 8.07 162.18 91.24
CA GLU A 1027 7.34 163.43 91.04
C GLU A 1027 6.96 164.07 92.38
N THR A 1028 6.41 163.27 93.29
CA THR A 1028 5.88 163.75 94.59
C THR A 1028 6.91 163.67 95.71
N GLY A 1029 7.91 162.81 95.56
CA GLY A 1029 8.85 162.41 96.62
C GLY A 1029 8.26 161.40 97.60
N GLU A 1030 7.02 160.95 97.39
CA GLU A 1030 6.39 159.96 98.25
C GLU A 1030 7.03 158.58 98.06
N LEU A 1031 7.23 157.88 99.17
CA LEU A 1031 7.70 156.51 99.21
C LEU A 1031 6.55 155.58 99.62
N SER A 1032 6.51 154.38 99.07
CA SER A 1032 5.58 153.32 99.46
C SER A 1032 6.37 152.06 99.73
N PHE A 1033 6.36 151.60 100.98
CA PHE A 1033 7.07 150.39 101.40
C PHE A 1033 6.07 149.26 101.60
N SER A 1034 6.34 148.11 100.97
CA SER A 1034 5.46 146.95 100.97
C SER A 1034 6.23 145.68 101.29
N ALA A 1035 5.62 144.80 102.08
CA ALA A 1035 6.10 143.47 102.38
C ALA A 1035 5.02 142.44 102.07
N SER A 1036 5.41 141.27 101.56
CA SER A 1036 4.48 140.21 101.14
C SER A 1036 4.45 139.02 102.12
N PRO A 1037 3.37 138.20 102.10
CA PRO A 1037 3.25 137.02 102.95
C PRO A 1037 4.41 136.06 102.81
N SER A 1038 4.85 135.51 103.93
CA SER A 1038 5.82 134.41 103.95
C SER A 1038 5.08 133.08 103.84
N CYS A 1039 5.20 132.43 102.67
CA CYS A 1039 4.49 131.19 102.39
C CYS A 1039 5.41 129.96 102.48
N THR A 1040 4.85 128.86 102.99
CA THR A 1040 5.35 127.51 102.76
C THR A 1040 4.45 126.81 101.74
N ILE A 1041 4.81 125.60 101.30
CA ILE A 1041 3.95 124.79 100.42
C ILE A 1041 2.59 124.42 101.06
N TYR A 1042 2.43 124.52 102.38
CA TYR A 1042 1.21 124.12 103.08
C TYR A 1042 0.35 125.30 103.57
N PHE A 1043 0.96 126.44 103.92
CA PHE A 1043 0.25 127.61 104.45
C PHE A 1043 1.06 128.89 104.24
N CYS A 1044 0.40 130.05 104.27
CA CYS A 1044 1.02 131.36 104.26
C CYS A 1044 0.80 132.07 105.60
N VAL A 1045 1.79 132.84 106.02
CA VAL A 1045 1.70 133.74 107.17
C VAL A 1045 1.80 135.17 106.66
N ASP A 1046 0.85 136.00 107.10
CA ASP A 1046 0.84 137.43 106.76
C ASP A 1046 2.15 138.10 107.20
N PRO A 1047 2.62 139.12 106.46
CA PRO A 1047 3.83 139.83 106.81
C PRO A 1047 3.65 140.63 108.11
N HIS A 1048 4.75 140.86 108.82
CA HIS A 1048 4.76 141.80 109.95
C HIS A 1048 4.31 143.20 109.48
N PRO A 1049 3.55 143.96 110.30
CA PRO A 1049 3.22 145.34 109.98
C PRO A 1049 4.49 146.18 109.74
N ILE A 1050 4.37 147.20 108.88
CA ILE A 1050 5.46 148.13 108.63
C ILE A 1050 5.78 148.91 109.92
N GLY A 1051 7.06 148.92 110.33
CA GLY A 1051 7.53 149.48 111.60
C GLY A 1051 7.58 148.49 112.79
N GLU A 1052 7.10 147.25 112.62
CA GLU A 1052 7.11 146.19 113.65
C GLU A 1052 7.82 144.92 113.13
N GLY A 1053 9.04 145.08 112.63
CA GLY A 1053 9.84 144.02 112.02
C GLY A 1053 10.00 144.14 110.51
N ASN A 1054 9.34 145.14 109.89
CA ASN A 1054 9.58 145.60 108.53
C ASN A 1054 9.87 147.09 108.57
N ASP A 1055 11.15 147.43 108.74
CA ASP A 1055 11.59 148.77 109.09
C ASP A 1055 12.27 149.46 107.91
N LEU A 1056 11.78 150.66 107.58
CA LEU A 1056 12.43 151.60 106.66
C LEU A 1056 13.02 152.74 107.50
N THR A 1057 14.34 152.77 107.61
CA THR A 1057 15.07 153.73 108.44
C THR A 1057 16.18 154.42 107.64
N GLY A 1058 16.88 155.39 108.24
CA GLY A 1058 17.98 156.09 107.56
C GLY A 1058 17.57 156.83 106.28
N VAL A 1059 16.28 157.17 106.11
CA VAL A 1059 15.80 157.79 104.87
C VAL A 1059 16.33 159.21 104.76
N HIS A 1060 17.24 159.41 103.82
CA HIS A 1060 17.85 160.68 103.47
C HIS A 1060 17.67 160.91 101.98
N GLY A 1061 16.94 161.96 101.61
CA GLY A 1061 16.71 162.26 100.21
C GLY A 1061 16.60 163.75 99.94
N GLY A 1062 16.98 164.13 98.73
CA GLY A 1062 16.98 165.50 98.22
C GLY A 1062 17.23 165.51 96.72
N ASN A 1063 16.78 166.56 96.01
CA ASN A 1063 16.74 166.71 94.53
C ASN A 1063 17.63 165.72 93.74
N GLY A 1064 17.02 164.64 93.24
CA GLY A 1064 17.70 163.62 92.42
C GLY A 1064 18.30 162.44 93.19
N SER A 1065 18.27 162.42 94.52
CA SER A 1065 18.92 161.39 95.34
C SER A 1065 18.00 160.84 96.43
N LEU A 1066 18.15 159.55 96.70
CA LEU A 1066 17.44 158.85 97.77
C LEU A 1066 18.38 157.78 98.36
N GLU A 1067 18.51 157.78 99.67
CA GLU A 1067 19.31 156.86 100.47
C GLU A 1067 18.46 156.34 101.63
N PHE A 1068 18.49 155.04 101.91
CA PHE A 1068 17.68 154.42 102.94
C PHE A 1068 18.21 153.05 103.35
N ASP A 1069 17.82 152.64 104.56
CA ASP A 1069 18.07 151.32 105.12
C ASP A 1069 16.75 150.52 105.20
N ILE A 1070 16.78 149.29 104.70
CA ILE A 1070 15.70 148.30 104.86
C ILE A 1070 16.16 147.24 105.86
N SER A 1071 15.33 146.96 106.86
CA SER A 1071 15.42 145.75 107.69
C SER A 1071 14.08 145.01 107.68
N SER A 1072 14.02 143.76 107.22
CA SER A 1072 12.75 143.04 107.03
C SER A 1072 12.77 141.61 107.57
N GLN A 1073 11.82 141.31 108.45
CA GLN A 1073 11.64 140.00 109.08
C GLN A 1073 10.58 139.17 108.36
N SER A 1074 10.85 137.87 108.22
CA SER A 1074 9.83 136.92 107.76
C SER A 1074 8.71 136.75 108.80
N GLY A 1075 7.46 136.63 108.34
CA GLY A 1075 6.32 136.26 109.20
C GLY A 1075 6.41 134.85 109.79
N VAL A 1076 7.38 134.03 109.34
CA VAL A 1076 7.66 132.69 109.89
C VAL A 1076 8.87 132.81 110.84
N GLY A 1077 8.61 132.73 112.16
CA GLY A 1077 9.46 133.23 113.25
C GLY A 1077 10.80 132.52 113.56
N PHE A 1078 11.59 132.14 112.55
CA PHE A 1078 12.95 131.63 112.75
C PHE A 1078 13.98 132.09 111.70
N LEU A 1079 13.56 132.88 110.69
CA LEU A 1079 14.48 133.38 109.67
C LEU A 1079 15.10 134.73 110.08
N PRO A 1080 16.41 134.95 109.85
CA PRO A 1080 17.05 136.23 110.11
C PRO A 1080 16.46 137.37 109.26
N TYR A 1081 16.73 138.61 109.67
CA TYR A 1081 16.27 139.81 108.96
C TYR A 1081 17.03 139.98 107.65
N ILE A 1082 16.38 140.59 106.66
CA ILE A 1082 17.04 141.12 105.47
C ILE A 1082 17.42 142.57 105.75
N ASN A 1083 18.72 142.86 105.82
CA ASN A 1083 19.30 144.16 106.08
C ASN A 1083 20.00 144.67 104.81
N GLN A 1084 19.59 145.84 104.31
CA GLN A 1084 20.15 146.44 103.10
C GLN A 1084 20.25 147.96 103.26
N HIS A 1085 21.42 148.52 103.02
CA HIS A 1085 21.66 149.94 102.82
C HIS A 1085 21.69 150.25 101.33
N ILE A 1086 20.78 151.09 100.85
CA ILE A 1086 20.60 151.36 99.41
C ILE A 1086 20.66 152.86 99.14
N LYS A 1087 21.35 153.22 98.06
CA LYS A 1087 21.46 154.61 97.60
C LYS A 1087 21.25 154.71 96.09
N ILE A 1088 20.49 155.71 95.67
CA ILE A 1088 20.34 156.11 94.26
C ILE A 1088 20.64 157.60 94.08
N ASN A 1089 21.35 157.95 93.01
CA ASN A 1089 21.56 159.32 92.56
C ASN A 1089 21.25 159.41 91.07
N ILE A 1090 20.37 160.35 90.70
CA ILE A 1090 19.88 160.59 89.34
C ILE A 1090 20.43 161.94 88.89
N GLY A 1091 21.51 161.91 88.10
CA GLY A 1091 22.15 163.08 87.51
C GLY A 1091 22.31 162.93 86.00
N SER A 1092 23.46 163.32 85.46
CA SER A 1092 23.83 162.99 84.07
C SER A 1092 23.94 161.48 83.85
N ASP A 1093 24.32 160.75 84.90
CA ASP A 1093 24.24 159.29 85.01
C ASP A 1093 23.36 158.93 86.21
N THR A 1094 22.62 157.82 86.11
CA THR A 1094 21.93 157.22 87.25
C THR A 1094 22.85 156.19 87.92
N VAL A 1095 23.19 156.44 89.17
CA VAL A 1095 24.07 155.57 89.97
C VAL A 1095 23.25 154.96 91.09
N VAL A 1096 23.25 153.63 91.17
CA VAL A 1096 22.61 152.86 92.25
C VAL A 1096 23.69 152.07 92.96
N SER A 1097 23.68 152.07 94.30
CA SER A 1097 24.55 151.21 95.11
C SER A 1097 23.76 150.48 96.18
N ILE A 1098 24.17 149.26 96.47
CA ILE A 1098 23.64 148.45 97.57
C ILE A 1098 24.79 147.92 98.41
N LYS A 1099 24.60 147.93 99.73
CA LYS A 1099 25.48 147.27 100.70
C LYS A 1099 24.62 146.57 101.76
N GLY A 1100 24.84 145.29 101.98
CA GLY A 1100 24.10 144.53 102.99
C GLY A 1100 24.05 143.06 102.67
N ASP A 1101 23.04 142.35 103.16
CA ASP A 1101 23.04 140.90 103.09
C ASP A 1101 23.16 140.38 101.65
N PRO A 1102 23.95 139.33 101.41
CA PRO A 1102 24.10 138.72 100.08
C PRO A 1102 22.86 137.97 99.59
N TYR A 1103 21.77 137.91 100.37
CA TYR A 1103 20.46 137.35 100.01
C TYR A 1103 19.35 138.34 100.41
N PRO A 1104 18.21 138.45 99.70
CA PRO A 1104 17.80 137.78 98.46
C PRO A 1104 18.23 138.55 97.20
N ASP A 1105 17.73 138.17 96.01
CA ASP A 1105 17.99 138.90 94.75
C ASP A 1105 17.44 140.33 94.84
N PHE A 1106 18.14 141.28 94.20
CA PHE A 1106 17.81 142.70 94.23
C PHE A 1106 17.68 143.28 92.82
N GLU A 1107 16.63 144.06 92.58
CA GLU A 1107 16.45 144.80 91.35
C GLU A 1107 15.91 146.22 91.59
N VAL A 1108 16.29 147.14 90.70
CA VAL A 1108 15.76 148.50 90.66
C VAL A 1108 15.22 148.77 89.27
N VAL A 1109 13.96 149.20 89.19
CA VAL A 1109 13.25 149.36 87.91
C VAL A 1109 12.54 150.71 87.89
N GLN A 1110 12.71 151.46 86.80
CA GLN A 1110 12.09 152.76 86.57
C GLN A 1110 10.91 152.65 85.60
N PHE A 1111 9.74 153.09 86.03
CA PHE A 1111 8.51 153.13 85.25
C PHE A 1111 8.16 154.57 84.90
N LYS A 1112 8.04 154.86 83.61
CA LYS A 1112 7.71 156.20 83.08
C LYS A 1112 6.38 156.17 82.32
N GLY A 1113 5.62 157.26 82.39
CA GLY A 1113 4.41 157.45 81.59
C GLY A 1113 3.26 156.50 81.86
N GLY A 1114 3.15 155.93 83.07
CA GLY A 1114 2.08 154.98 83.43
C GLY A 1114 2.23 153.58 82.83
N ALA A 1115 3.37 153.27 82.20
CA ALA A 1115 3.65 151.93 81.67
C ALA A 1115 3.86 150.91 82.80
N THR A 1116 3.22 149.75 82.72
CA THR A 1116 3.41 148.62 83.66
C THR A 1116 4.67 147.80 83.38
N THR A 1117 5.53 148.25 82.47
CA THR A 1117 6.85 147.67 82.20
C THR A 1117 7.89 148.78 82.19
N GLY A 1118 8.93 148.65 83.00
CA GLY A 1118 9.94 149.68 83.23
C GLY A 1118 11.30 149.37 82.61
N THR A 1119 12.25 150.28 82.84
CA THR A 1119 13.66 150.17 82.48
C THR A 1119 14.47 149.78 83.70
N ASP A 1120 15.31 148.76 83.60
CA ASP A 1120 16.16 148.32 84.71
C ASP A 1120 17.30 149.31 84.98
N LEU A 1121 17.51 149.63 86.26
CA LEU A 1121 18.58 150.52 86.73
C LEU A 1121 19.68 149.78 87.50
N ALA A 1122 19.35 148.65 88.15
CA ALA A 1122 20.29 147.80 88.85
C ALA A 1122 19.73 146.39 89.02
N ARG A 1123 20.59 145.37 89.01
CA ARG A 1123 20.25 143.98 89.31
C ARG A 1123 21.44 143.28 89.97
N ALA A 1124 21.25 142.74 91.16
CA ALA A 1124 22.19 141.85 91.84
C ALA A 1124 21.50 140.50 92.12
N ARG A 1125 22.17 139.40 91.77
CA ARG A 1125 21.76 138.08 92.27
C ARG A 1125 22.29 137.88 93.68
N HIS A 1126 21.60 137.06 94.45
CA HIS A 1126 22.13 136.57 95.70
C HIS A 1126 23.35 135.64 95.48
N TYR A 1127 24.26 135.55 96.45
CA TYR A 1127 25.45 134.68 96.35
C TYR A 1127 25.07 133.20 96.54
N GLY A 1128 25.87 132.21 96.12
CA GLY A 1128 25.51 130.77 96.19
C GLY A 1128 26.09 130.02 97.41
N PRO A 1129 25.76 128.72 97.66
CA PRO A 1129 24.48 128.02 97.53
C PRO A 1129 23.82 127.72 98.91
N LEU A 1130 24.18 128.42 100.00
CA LEU A 1130 23.77 128.04 101.36
C LEU A 1130 22.40 128.61 101.82
N GLY A 1131 21.69 129.37 100.98
CA GLY A 1131 20.32 129.85 101.24
C GLY A 1131 20.20 130.87 102.40
N PRO A 1132 18.99 131.36 102.70
CA PRO A 1132 18.77 132.49 103.62
C PRO A 1132 19.26 132.28 105.06
N ALA A 1133 19.37 131.05 105.56
CA ALA A 1133 19.74 130.72 106.95
C ALA A 1133 21.24 130.83 107.17
N TRP A 1134 22.02 130.85 106.10
CA TRP A 1134 23.45 131.12 106.16
C TRP A 1134 23.76 132.56 105.73
N GLN A 1135 23.11 133.00 104.66
CA GLN A 1135 23.45 134.25 103.98
C GLN A 1135 22.82 135.51 104.57
N LEU A 1136 21.87 135.38 105.50
CA LEU A 1136 21.30 136.51 106.24
C LEU A 1136 21.86 136.59 107.68
N ASN A 1137 22.94 135.87 107.99
CA ASN A 1137 23.59 135.93 109.30
C ASN A 1137 24.83 136.83 109.24
N ASP A 1138 25.08 137.54 110.35
CA ASP A 1138 26.17 138.52 110.52
C ASP A 1138 27.60 137.99 110.23
N PHE A 1139 27.79 136.67 110.15
CA PHE A 1139 29.10 136.09 109.83
C PHE A 1139 29.34 135.92 108.32
N THR A 1140 28.33 136.14 107.48
CA THR A 1140 28.49 136.14 106.02
C THR A 1140 28.78 137.56 105.57
N ASP A 1141 29.86 137.76 104.81
CA ASP A 1141 30.23 139.08 104.31
C ASP A 1141 29.10 139.68 103.46
N ASP A 1142 28.81 140.96 103.71
CA ASP A 1142 27.85 141.75 102.94
C ASP A 1142 28.22 141.76 101.45
N ARG A 1143 27.19 141.76 100.59
CA ARG A 1143 27.36 142.19 99.21
C ARG A 1143 27.53 143.71 99.18
N GLU A 1144 28.44 144.19 98.34
CA GLU A 1144 28.63 145.62 98.06
C GLU A 1144 28.77 145.80 96.55
N GLU A 1145 27.75 146.34 95.90
CA GLU A 1145 27.68 146.46 94.44
C GLU A 1145 27.19 147.87 94.02
N GLU A 1146 27.77 148.41 92.94
CA GLU A 1146 27.39 149.70 92.33
C GLU A 1146 27.10 149.51 90.84
N TRP A 1147 26.00 150.10 90.37
CA TRP A 1147 25.62 150.17 88.96
C TRP A 1147 25.61 151.61 88.48
N ARG A 1148 26.14 151.84 87.28
CA ARG A 1148 26.00 153.10 86.55
C ARG A 1148 25.21 152.86 85.27
N ASN A 1149 24.06 153.53 85.15
CA ASN A 1149 23.13 153.38 84.03
C ASN A 1149 22.78 151.92 83.69
N GLY A 1150 22.66 151.04 84.70
CA GLY A 1150 22.25 149.64 84.52
C GLY A 1150 23.35 148.60 84.31
N PHE A 1151 24.64 148.97 84.22
CA PHE A 1151 25.76 148.03 84.02
C PHE A 1151 26.65 147.88 85.27
N SER A 1152 27.07 146.65 85.60
CA SER A 1152 27.96 146.30 86.73
C SER A 1152 29.36 145.84 86.25
N ASN A 1153 30.37 145.89 87.13
CA ASN A 1153 31.81 145.68 86.83
C ASN A 1153 32.34 144.22 87.00
N HIS A 1154 31.52 143.16 86.91
CA HIS A 1154 31.98 141.76 87.09
C HIS A 1154 31.33 140.73 86.12
N ASP A 1155 32.13 139.92 85.40
CA ASP A 1155 31.67 138.80 84.52
C ASP A 1155 32.51 137.53 84.76
N SER A 1156 31.87 136.40 85.08
CA SER A 1156 32.48 135.11 85.45
C SER A 1156 32.05 133.94 84.56
N THR A 1157 31.69 134.21 83.31
CA THR A 1157 31.42 133.23 82.23
C THR A 1157 32.56 132.23 81.90
N LEU A 1158 33.64 132.13 82.69
CA LEU A 1158 34.86 131.36 82.39
C LEU A 1158 35.10 130.07 83.22
N GLU A 1159 34.40 129.81 84.34
CA GLU A 1159 34.76 128.70 85.26
C GLU A 1159 34.07 127.35 85.00
N LEU A 1160 32.85 127.34 84.43
CA LEU A 1160 32.10 126.09 84.18
C LEU A 1160 32.67 125.25 83.02
N TYR A 1161 33.52 125.85 82.18
CA TYR A 1161 34.17 125.15 81.07
C TYR A 1161 35.29 124.19 81.54
N ARG A 1162 35.85 124.39 82.74
CA ARG A 1162 36.97 123.58 83.26
C ARG A 1162 36.55 122.25 83.90
N LEU A 1163 35.37 122.16 84.53
CA LEU A 1163 34.91 120.92 85.18
C LEU A 1163 34.53 119.79 84.19
N ARG A 1164 34.24 120.11 82.92
CA ARG A 1164 33.91 119.12 81.89
C ARG A 1164 35.12 118.36 81.33
N GLN A 1165 36.35 118.84 81.55
CA GLN A 1165 37.55 118.20 80.98
C GLN A 1165 38.19 117.11 81.87
N GLU A 1166 37.91 117.04 83.17
CA GLU A 1166 38.57 116.06 84.06
C GLU A 1166 37.81 114.72 84.24
N TYR A 1167 36.52 114.62 83.87
CA TYR A 1167 35.69 113.42 84.14
C TYR A 1167 35.26 112.58 82.93
N CYS A 1168 35.09 113.13 81.71
CA CYS A 1168 34.72 112.31 80.54
C CYS A 1168 35.82 111.28 80.08
N PRO A 1169 37.13 111.38 80.41
CA PRO A 1169 38.12 110.36 80.04
C PRO A 1169 38.03 109.03 80.83
N ILE A 1170 37.36 108.98 81.99
CA ILE A 1170 37.40 107.84 82.92
C ILE A 1170 36.12 106.98 82.87
N MET A 1171 34.96 107.53 82.47
CA MET A 1171 33.70 106.77 82.29
C MET A 1171 32.83 107.30 81.12
N PRO A 1172 33.00 106.78 79.89
CA PRO A 1172 32.37 107.31 78.66
C PRO A 1172 30.87 106.97 78.45
N GLN A 1173 30.16 106.47 79.47
CA GLN A 1173 28.79 105.93 79.33
C GLN A 1173 27.66 106.88 79.79
N LEU A 1174 27.97 108.06 80.36
CA LEU A 1174 26.97 109.00 80.90
C LEU A 1174 26.32 109.90 79.83
N ALA A 1175 25.04 110.21 80.05
CA ALA A 1175 24.13 110.94 79.14
C ALA A 1175 24.46 112.44 78.90
N SER A 1176 25.51 112.98 79.53
CA SER A 1176 26.00 114.36 79.33
C SER A 1176 27.30 114.45 78.50
N CYS A 1177 27.88 113.33 78.03
CA CYS A 1177 29.03 113.30 77.09
C CYS A 1177 28.66 112.69 75.70
N ARG A 1178 27.37 112.50 75.38
CA ARG A 1178 26.84 112.13 74.04
C ARG A 1178 25.66 113.06 73.70
N ASN A 1179 25.84 114.37 73.64
CA ASN A 1179 26.41 115.08 72.49
C ASN A 1179 27.42 116.13 72.98
N TYR A 1180 28.67 115.71 73.22
CA TYR A 1180 29.77 116.67 73.27
C TYR A 1180 30.37 116.88 71.89
#